data_AF-A0A8J4EWX3-F1
#
_entry.id   AF-A0A8J4EWX3-F1
#
_cell.length_a   1.000
_cell.length_b   1.000
_cell.length_c   1.000
_cell.angle_alpha   90.00
_cell.angle_beta   90.00
_cell.angle_gamma   90.00
#
_symmetry.space_group_name_H-M   'P 1'
#
loop_
_entity.id
_entity.type
_entity.pdbx_description
1 polymer ?
#
loop_
_entity_poly.entity_id
_entity_poly.type
_entity_poly.pdbx_seq_one_letter_code
_entity_poly.pdbx_strand_id
1 'polypeptide(L)'
;MVEGHHKNLQNVLQNQPQSTSSLDLVVEAVDLLNVLQDNLPTSLVNGDNEVADLMVLVCLFVQEMVQGPCFSNQQSLAGTNFLASCNRIFGCIEYSQKYIPRPDDHAGEDRKNALNKCNVKCALLDLLASLLEACPSQDVPGRCYDILDFDVIDRQISRLCRVLGMAGEPPRYPPDGDDVADCDPDSPEEAQLIDISTTLENELLLFCSYVLKLNSVTPSRPPPLPYLSKLYNGEEVEKMDELTPEQQLYAAELQSFLQRRLGYVEINWKGQLVEPCYFKLTPECSNLVTRQLWCNVTLDRINNTVSPDSRAFPTVKAAELVEVLEDVVDDIELESRLGRNRWLKAVSIVARYRMRLLEATFYLAVGTLIFQALADARWEPKDTFPERWNNWATIVLFVAVMVQLTCTVLLYTSFVYTELNKYMSHGVPKTIMAINDLLEHIAEWFGSGGREVQGAAAASGGGGGGAVNVGSKSLGGTFANSSAAAAASAAATIASADGTLYDGASAARALGLPPPPLDRRRGWKDFILLAVAFIVTIFMYAKFWYFNMLVSASLAGVSVSPFFLVFHFTIYFLDFDSGKQLVMAIQRSGVNILNTFVLAVLAIYTFAVVTFLAFKEPTDADKGDGPPCDTFYQCMGAHMLTGIMGDISALFNSDLWDTVPEQVNTDGRQQARTIFVLFFFMIWNFVLSNIFVGLIASAFEAIRDDQNTITSDRLSKCLICSQDMYLFNEKIQGGFEEHILKQHNALWYVFFLHHLRATAVEDYTGAESVVRAVLDNAKTTTDKGTWLPVSKSLAVMHAAELAAAREGGPAGS
;
A
#
# COMPACT_ATOMS: atom_id res chain seq x y z
N MET A 1 -2.39 1.66 33.03
CA MET A 1 -1.90 2.99 33.49
C MET A 1 -0.89 3.57 32.51
N VAL A 2 0.17 2.84 32.19
CA VAL A 2 1.22 3.27 31.23
C VAL A 2 1.00 2.85 29.78
N GLU A 3 -0.01 2.01 29.55
CA GLU A 3 -0.52 1.61 28.23
C GLU A 3 -0.64 2.79 27.27
N GLY A 4 -0.24 2.60 26.01
CA GLY A 4 -0.14 3.67 25.01
C GLY A 4 1.16 4.47 25.07
N HIS A 5 2.23 3.89 25.63
CA HIS A 5 3.60 4.44 25.61
C HIS A 5 3.72 5.82 26.28
N HIS A 6 3.03 6.01 27.41
CA HIS A 6 3.01 7.27 28.15
C HIS A 6 4.31 7.52 28.93
N LYS A 7 5.35 7.97 28.23
CA LYS A 7 6.71 8.17 28.76
C LYS A 7 6.81 8.97 30.06
N ASN A 8 5.98 10.00 30.23
CA ASN A 8 5.98 10.79 31.47
C ASN A 8 5.52 9.95 32.67
N LEU A 9 4.48 9.13 32.50
CA LEU A 9 3.98 8.29 33.57
C LEU A 9 4.94 7.11 33.84
N GLN A 10 5.50 6.51 32.79
CA GLN A 10 6.56 5.50 32.93
C GLN A 10 7.73 6.01 33.77
N ASN A 11 8.20 7.24 33.52
CA ASN A 11 9.26 7.87 34.31
C ASN A 11 8.82 8.19 35.74
N VAL A 12 7.58 8.64 35.95
CA VAL A 12 7.06 8.95 37.29
C VAL A 12 6.92 7.68 38.12
N LEU A 13 6.51 6.56 37.54
CA LEU A 13 6.41 5.28 38.25
C LEU A 13 7.78 4.67 38.61
N GLN A 14 8.84 5.09 37.91
CA GLN A 14 10.22 4.75 38.26
C GLN A 14 10.80 5.70 39.31
N ASN A 15 10.62 7.00 39.13
CA ASN A 15 11.17 8.03 39.99
C ASN A 15 10.11 9.10 40.29
N GLN A 16 9.76 9.27 41.56
CA GLN A 16 8.76 10.26 42.01
C GLN A 16 9.47 11.50 42.59
N PRO A 17 9.91 12.47 41.76
CA PRO A 17 10.79 13.57 42.21
C PRO A 17 10.13 14.52 43.21
N GLN A 18 8.80 14.54 43.30
CA GLN A 18 8.06 15.37 44.25
C GLN A 18 7.74 14.63 45.58
N SER A 19 8.09 13.35 45.68
CA SER A 19 7.95 12.56 46.90
C SER A 19 9.21 12.65 47.75
N THR A 20 9.07 12.59 49.07
CA THR A 20 10.22 12.52 50.01
C THR A 20 10.97 11.19 49.91
N SER A 21 10.31 10.14 49.41
CA SER A 21 10.87 8.82 49.14
C SER A 21 10.40 8.38 47.76
N SER A 22 11.36 8.07 46.88
CA SER A 22 11.06 7.50 45.57
C SER A 22 11.20 5.98 45.63
N LEU A 23 10.28 5.28 44.96
CA LEU A 23 10.26 3.84 44.81
C LEU A 23 10.30 3.51 43.32
N ASP A 24 11.27 2.67 42.91
CA ASP A 24 11.32 2.17 41.54
C ASP A 24 10.43 0.93 41.42
N LEU A 25 9.24 1.12 40.86
CA LEU A 25 8.27 0.04 40.70
C LEU A 25 8.73 -1.06 39.72
N VAL A 26 9.72 -0.78 38.85
CA VAL A 26 10.32 -1.80 37.97
C VAL A 26 11.13 -2.77 38.82
N VAL A 27 11.93 -2.26 39.76
CA VAL A 27 12.75 -3.08 40.66
C VAL A 27 11.86 -3.92 41.58
N GLU A 28 10.84 -3.31 42.17
CA GLU A 28 9.88 -4.03 43.04
C GLU A 28 9.12 -5.13 42.30
N ALA A 29 8.73 -4.89 41.04
CA ALA A 29 8.09 -5.90 40.21
C ALA A 29 9.02 -7.08 39.91
N VAL A 30 10.31 -6.82 39.66
CA VAL A 30 11.32 -7.87 39.48
C VAL A 30 11.56 -8.63 40.78
N ASP A 31 11.54 -7.97 41.94
CA ASP A 31 11.65 -8.64 43.23
C ASP A 31 10.45 -9.56 43.51
N LEU A 32 9.23 -9.14 43.14
CA LEU A 32 8.07 -10.03 43.16
C LEU A 32 8.25 -11.21 42.20
N LEU A 33 8.69 -10.96 40.97
CA LEU A 33 8.98 -12.03 39.99
C LEU A 33 10.03 -13.02 40.54
N ASN A 34 11.02 -12.53 41.28
CA ASN A 34 12.03 -13.37 41.92
C ASN A 34 11.46 -14.28 43.01
N VAL A 35 10.41 -13.86 43.72
CA VAL A 35 9.72 -14.70 44.71
C VAL A 35 8.79 -15.71 44.03
N LEU A 36 8.14 -15.31 42.95
CA LEU A 36 7.27 -16.20 42.18
C LEU A 36 8.05 -17.33 41.49
N GLN A 37 9.25 -17.04 40.97
CA GLN A 37 10.06 -18.02 40.24
C GLN A 37 10.38 -19.27 41.08
N ASP A 38 10.58 -19.12 42.40
CA ASP A 38 10.97 -20.22 43.29
C ASP A 38 9.83 -21.21 43.53
N ASN A 39 8.58 -20.72 43.45
CA ASN A 39 7.36 -21.52 43.69
C ASN A 39 6.74 -22.07 42.40
N LEU A 40 7.09 -21.47 41.25
CA LEU A 40 6.50 -21.76 39.96
C LEU A 40 6.64 -23.24 39.51
N PRO A 41 7.80 -23.92 39.62
CA PRO A 41 7.91 -25.31 39.20
C PRO A 41 6.97 -26.24 39.99
N THR A 42 6.84 -26.00 41.30
CA THR A 42 5.95 -26.77 42.17
C THR A 42 4.48 -26.49 41.85
N SER A 43 4.12 -25.23 41.61
CA SER A 43 2.76 -24.83 41.19
C SER A 43 2.33 -25.54 39.90
N LEU A 44 3.20 -25.51 38.88
CA LEU A 44 2.93 -26.14 37.57
C LEU A 44 2.80 -27.66 37.66
N VAL A 45 3.54 -28.33 38.54
CA VAL A 45 3.39 -29.78 38.76
C VAL A 45 2.07 -30.11 39.48
N ASN A 46 1.62 -29.24 40.37
CA ASN A 46 0.39 -29.41 41.14
C ASN A 46 -0.88 -28.98 40.37
N GLY A 47 -0.76 -28.47 39.14
CA GLY A 47 -1.89 -28.00 38.34
C GLY A 47 -2.46 -26.65 38.80
N ASP A 48 -1.73 -25.92 39.66
CA ASP A 48 -2.12 -24.60 40.15
C ASP A 48 -1.64 -23.52 39.17
N ASN A 49 -2.60 -22.77 38.61
CA ASN A 49 -2.37 -21.77 37.57
C ASN A 49 -2.13 -20.37 38.15
N GLU A 50 -2.48 -20.12 39.42
CA GLU A 50 -2.48 -18.77 39.98
C GLU A 50 -1.08 -18.13 39.97
N VAL A 51 -0.04 -18.91 40.26
CA VAL A 51 1.36 -18.43 40.23
C VAL A 51 1.80 -18.11 38.80
N ALA A 52 1.40 -18.92 37.83
CA ALA A 52 1.74 -18.70 36.42
C ALA A 52 1.03 -17.45 35.88
N ASP A 53 -0.26 -17.31 36.15
CA ASP A 53 -1.08 -16.17 35.74
C ASP A 53 -0.59 -14.86 36.35
N LEU A 54 -0.26 -14.88 37.65
CA LEU A 54 0.32 -13.73 38.34
C LEU A 54 1.68 -13.35 37.74
N MET A 55 2.51 -14.32 37.40
CA MET A 55 3.81 -14.05 36.80
C MET A 55 3.69 -13.46 35.39
N VAL A 56 2.73 -13.94 34.58
CA VAL A 56 2.39 -13.34 33.29
C VAL A 56 1.97 -11.88 33.48
N LEU A 57 1.09 -11.59 34.43
CA LEU A 57 0.63 -10.23 34.72
C LEU A 57 1.79 -9.30 35.15
N VAL A 58 2.72 -9.79 35.97
CA VAL A 58 3.92 -9.04 36.35
C VAL A 58 4.80 -8.76 35.13
N CYS A 59 5.00 -9.74 34.25
CA CYS A 59 5.77 -9.55 33.01
C CYS A 59 5.12 -8.49 32.10
N LEU A 60 3.79 -8.55 31.90
CA LEU A 60 3.04 -7.57 31.12
C LEU A 60 3.17 -6.15 31.70
N PHE A 61 3.07 -6.01 33.03
CA PHE A 61 3.27 -4.71 33.67
C PHE A 61 4.68 -4.15 33.40
N VAL A 62 5.72 -4.97 33.57
CA VAL A 62 7.10 -4.54 33.33
C VAL A 62 7.35 -4.27 31.84
N GLN A 63 6.70 -5.04 30.95
CA GLN A 63 6.77 -4.84 29.51
C GLN A 63 6.25 -3.45 29.14
N GLU A 64 5.04 -3.08 29.58
CA GLU A 64 4.44 -1.76 29.36
C GLU A 64 5.25 -0.61 29.98
N MET A 65 6.05 -0.88 31.02
CA MET A 65 6.97 0.10 31.60
C MET A 65 8.21 0.37 30.73
N VAL A 66 8.59 -0.58 29.88
CA VAL A 66 9.81 -0.57 29.06
C VAL A 66 9.51 -0.23 27.59
N GLN A 67 8.41 -0.77 27.06
CA GLN A 67 7.91 -0.57 25.69
C GLN A 67 7.64 0.91 25.38
N GLY A 68 7.74 1.28 24.11
CA GLY A 68 7.71 2.71 23.74
C GLY A 68 9.00 3.41 24.19
N PRO A 69 10.15 2.79 23.85
CA PRO A 69 11.41 2.72 24.57
C PRO A 69 11.59 3.80 25.64
N CYS A 70 11.43 3.37 26.89
CA CYS A 70 11.84 4.13 28.05
C CYS A 70 13.26 3.72 28.47
N PHE A 71 14.27 4.42 27.95
CA PHE A 71 15.69 4.12 28.21
C PHE A 71 16.05 4.01 29.71
N SER A 72 15.44 4.86 30.55
CA SER A 72 15.67 4.83 32.00
C SER A 72 15.14 3.54 32.63
N ASN A 73 13.96 3.07 32.20
CA ASN A 73 13.38 1.81 32.69
C ASN A 73 14.10 0.59 32.10
N GLN A 74 14.51 0.64 30.83
CA GLN A 74 15.34 -0.40 30.21
C GLN A 74 16.67 -0.59 30.96
N GLN A 75 17.35 0.51 31.28
CA GLN A 75 18.60 0.45 32.03
C GLN A 75 18.40 -0.04 33.47
N SER A 76 17.33 0.40 34.14
CA SER A 76 16.99 -0.09 35.49
C SER A 76 16.68 -1.59 35.47
N LEU A 77 15.82 -2.05 34.55
CA LEU A 77 15.49 -3.47 34.40
C LEU A 77 16.73 -4.33 34.11
N ALA A 78 17.57 -3.92 33.16
CA ALA A 78 18.84 -4.59 32.88
C ALA A 78 19.79 -4.58 34.09
N GLY A 79 19.66 -3.55 34.96
CA GLY A 79 20.29 -3.41 36.28
C GLY A 79 19.99 -4.51 37.29
N THR A 80 18.78 -5.06 37.22
CA THR A 80 18.23 -6.01 38.21
C THR A 80 18.67 -7.46 37.97
N ASN A 81 18.19 -8.36 38.83
CA ASN A 81 18.35 -9.82 38.68
C ASN A 81 17.40 -10.45 37.64
N PHE A 82 16.61 -9.66 36.91
CA PHE A 82 15.62 -10.16 35.93
C PHE A 82 16.22 -11.17 34.93
N LEU A 83 17.35 -10.84 34.29
CA LEU A 83 18.01 -11.70 33.31
C LEU A 83 18.46 -13.05 33.90
N ALA A 84 18.93 -13.03 35.16
CA ALA A 84 19.29 -14.26 35.86
C ALA A 84 18.05 -15.12 36.20
N SER A 85 16.92 -14.47 36.49
CA SER A 85 15.65 -15.14 36.72
C SER A 85 15.08 -15.75 35.44
N CYS A 86 15.24 -15.10 34.28
CA CYS A 86 14.93 -15.70 32.98
C CYS A 86 15.68 -17.03 32.77
N ASN A 87 16.99 -17.08 33.04
CA ASN A 87 17.77 -18.32 32.92
C ASN A 87 17.24 -19.44 33.83
N ARG A 88 16.89 -19.11 35.08
CA ARG A 88 16.33 -20.09 36.03
C ARG A 88 14.98 -20.61 35.55
N ILE A 89 14.08 -19.71 35.14
CA ILE A 89 12.74 -20.07 34.68
C ILE A 89 12.82 -20.92 33.40
N PHE A 90 13.62 -20.51 32.41
CA PHE A 90 13.85 -21.31 31.21
C PHE A 90 14.51 -22.66 31.52
N GLY A 91 15.37 -22.76 32.53
CA GLY A 91 15.96 -24.02 32.96
C GLY A 91 15.00 -24.95 33.71
N CYS A 92 14.05 -24.39 34.47
CA CYS A 92 13.11 -25.17 35.28
C CYS A 92 11.83 -25.57 34.53
N ILE A 93 11.38 -24.76 33.58
CA ILE A 93 10.13 -25.00 32.85
C ILE A 93 10.43 -25.66 31.51
N GLU A 94 10.51 -26.98 31.53
CA GLU A 94 10.75 -27.74 30.31
C GLU A 94 9.52 -28.57 29.90
N TYR A 95 9.43 -28.84 28.59
CA TYR A 95 8.52 -29.82 28.05
C TYR A 95 9.05 -31.23 28.29
N SER A 96 8.19 -32.14 28.73
CA SER A 96 8.54 -33.56 28.89
C SER A 96 8.82 -34.20 27.53
N GLN A 97 9.92 -34.97 27.44
CA GLN A 97 10.32 -35.70 26.23
C GLN A 97 9.56 -37.03 26.03
N LYS A 98 8.94 -37.60 27.07
CA LYS A 98 8.22 -38.88 26.99
C LYS A 98 6.74 -38.68 27.29
N TYR A 99 5.88 -39.18 26.41
CA TYR A 99 4.47 -39.42 26.73
C TYR A 99 4.41 -40.61 27.71
N ILE A 100 3.99 -40.36 28.94
CA ILE A 100 3.71 -41.41 29.92
C ILE A 100 2.19 -41.39 30.08
N PRO A 101 1.45 -42.30 29.41
CA PRO A 101 0.02 -42.41 29.64
C PRO A 101 -0.21 -42.72 31.12
N ARG A 102 -0.89 -41.82 31.82
CA ARG A 102 -1.33 -42.10 33.19
C ARG A 102 -2.58 -43.00 33.11
N PRO A 103 -2.74 -43.97 34.01
CA PRO A 103 -3.85 -44.93 33.97
C PRO A 103 -5.24 -44.32 34.22
N ASP A 104 -5.30 -43.06 34.67
CA ASP A 104 -6.50 -42.26 34.84
C ASP A 104 -6.41 -41.07 33.86
N ASP A 105 -7.20 -41.07 32.79
CA ASP A 105 -7.14 -40.08 31.70
C ASP A 105 -7.43 -38.65 32.21
N HIS A 106 -6.36 -37.91 32.51
CA HIS A 106 -6.30 -36.47 32.74
C HIS A 106 -5.59 -35.77 31.56
N ALA A 107 -5.83 -36.20 30.32
CA ALA A 107 -5.09 -35.72 29.16
C ALA A 107 -5.28 -34.20 28.88
N GLY A 108 -6.43 -33.62 29.27
CA GLY A 108 -6.66 -32.17 29.25
C GLY A 108 -5.79 -31.37 30.25
N GLU A 109 -5.39 -31.98 31.37
CA GLU A 109 -4.57 -31.33 32.40
C GLU A 109 -3.11 -31.16 31.93
N ASP A 110 -2.60 -32.11 31.14
CA ASP A 110 -1.29 -32.04 30.50
C ASP A 110 -1.22 -30.93 29.43
N ARG A 111 -2.29 -30.72 28.64
CA ARG A 111 -2.40 -29.60 27.69
C ARG A 111 -2.44 -28.26 28.42
N LYS A 112 -3.24 -28.16 29.49
CA LYS A 112 -3.35 -26.96 30.31
C LYS A 112 -2.01 -26.59 30.97
N ASN A 113 -1.30 -27.58 31.51
CA ASN A 113 0.03 -27.35 32.06
C ASN A 113 1.00 -26.85 30.98
N ALA A 114 1.02 -27.48 29.80
CA ALA A 114 1.86 -27.01 28.69
C ALA A 114 1.51 -25.60 28.22
N LEU A 115 0.22 -25.24 28.20
CA LEU A 115 -0.24 -23.89 27.87
C LEU A 115 0.26 -22.85 28.89
N ASN A 116 0.15 -23.13 30.19
CA ASN A 116 0.66 -22.23 31.24
C ASN A 116 2.18 -22.02 31.14
N LYS A 117 2.91 -23.11 30.87
CA LYS A 117 4.36 -23.05 30.62
C LYS A 117 4.69 -22.15 29.42
N CYS A 118 3.93 -22.30 28.34
CA CYS A 118 4.06 -21.50 27.14
C CYS A 118 3.78 -20.01 27.42
N ASN A 119 2.64 -19.70 28.05
CA ASN A 119 2.22 -18.32 28.38
C ASN A 119 3.27 -17.58 29.22
N VAL A 120 3.81 -18.24 30.25
CA VAL A 120 4.91 -17.71 31.06
C VAL A 120 6.15 -17.39 30.22
N LYS A 121 6.56 -18.32 29.35
CA LYS A 121 7.75 -18.13 28.53
C LYS A 121 7.56 -17.04 27.47
N CYS A 122 6.40 -17.01 26.81
CA CYS A 122 6.05 -15.96 25.86
C CYS A 122 6.09 -14.59 26.53
N ALA A 123 5.46 -14.42 27.71
CA ALA A 123 5.49 -13.15 28.44
C ALA A 123 6.93 -12.70 28.82
N LEU A 124 7.80 -13.65 29.19
CA LEU A 124 9.22 -13.35 29.43
C LEU A 124 9.97 -12.98 28.15
N LEU A 125 9.70 -13.67 27.04
CA LEU A 125 10.33 -13.40 25.75
C LEU A 125 9.88 -12.07 25.14
N ASP A 126 8.60 -11.72 25.26
CA ASP A 126 8.05 -10.43 24.83
C ASP A 126 8.65 -9.28 25.65
N LEU A 127 8.79 -9.47 26.96
CA LEU A 127 9.50 -8.52 27.82
C LEU A 127 10.99 -8.39 27.45
N LEU A 128 11.68 -9.51 27.18
CA LEU A 128 13.06 -9.50 26.71
C LEU A 128 13.21 -8.81 25.35
N ALA A 129 12.28 -9.02 24.42
CA ALA A 129 12.26 -8.37 23.11
C ALA A 129 11.99 -6.85 23.23
N SER A 130 11.10 -6.46 24.14
CA SER A 130 10.78 -5.06 24.48
C SER A 130 11.97 -4.34 25.12
N LEU A 131 12.77 -5.05 25.92
CA LEU A 131 14.02 -4.54 26.49
C LEU A 131 15.06 -4.17 25.42
N LEU A 132 15.00 -4.81 24.24
CA LEU A 132 15.88 -4.54 23.10
C LEU A 132 15.34 -3.48 22.12
N GLU A 133 14.18 -2.88 22.38
CA GLU A 133 13.60 -1.87 21.48
C GLU A 133 14.40 -0.56 21.45
N ALA A 134 14.78 -0.13 20.25
CA ALA A 134 15.38 1.16 19.91
C ALA A 134 16.56 1.58 20.82
N CYS A 135 17.40 0.63 21.21
CA CYS A 135 18.52 0.87 22.12
C CYS A 135 19.58 1.78 21.45
N PRO A 136 19.90 2.97 22.01
CA PRO A 136 20.89 3.88 21.43
C PRO A 136 22.34 3.47 21.69
N SER A 137 22.56 2.57 22.66
CA SER A 137 23.86 2.10 23.13
C SER A 137 23.85 0.58 23.29
N GLN A 138 25.01 -0.05 23.14
CA GLN A 138 25.17 -1.50 23.33
C GLN A 138 25.17 -1.94 24.81
N ASP A 139 24.99 -1.04 25.78
CA ASP A 139 25.02 -1.39 27.21
C ASP A 139 23.92 -2.39 27.60
N VAL A 140 22.66 -2.11 27.25
CA VAL A 140 21.53 -3.00 27.58
C VAL A 140 21.60 -4.31 26.76
N PRO A 141 21.72 -4.28 25.42
CA PRO A 141 21.88 -5.50 24.64
C PRO A 141 23.11 -6.32 25.04
N GLY A 142 24.21 -5.66 25.38
CA GLY A 142 25.42 -6.31 25.87
C GLY A 142 25.21 -7.06 27.18
N ARG A 143 24.49 -6.47 28.14
CA ARG A 143 24.15 -7.18 29.39
C ARG A 143 23.22 -8.36 29.17
N CYS A 144 22.25 -8.25 28.26
CA CYS A 144 21.42 -9.39 27.85
C CYS A 144 22.29 -10.53 27.31
N TYR A 145 23.24 -10.21 26.44
CA TYR A 145 24.15 -11.21 25.87
C TYR A 145 25.11 -11.81 26.91
N ASP A 146 25.60 -11.02 27.87
CA ASP A 146 26.57 -11.50 28.88
C ASP A 146 25.94 -12.36 29.97
N ILE A 147 24.66 -12.13 30.30
CA ILE A 147 23.99 -12.78 31.43
C ILE A 147 23.13 -13.96 30.98
N LEU A 148 22.48 -13.90 29.81
CA LEU A 148 21.61 -14.99 29.35
C LEU A 148 22.42 -16.23 28.96
N ASP A 149 21.92 -17.39 29.37
CA ASP A 149 22.52 -18.69 29.05
C ASP A 149 21.93 -19.23 27.74
N PHE A 150 22.68 -19.08 26.65
CA PHE A 150 22.26 -19.54 25.32
C PHE A 150 22.19 -21.06 25.20
N ASP A 151 22.88 -21.84 26.06
CA ASP A 151 22.77 -23.30 26.06
C ASP A 151 21.41 -23.74 26.65
N VAL A 152 20.87 -22.98 27.61
CA VAL A 152 19.49 -23.19 28.10
C VAL A 152 18.49 -22.86 26.99
N ILE A 153 18.67 -21.73 26.29
CA ILE A 153 17.79 -21.32 25.18
C ILE A 153 17.82 -22.34 24.04
N ASP A 154 19.00 -22.80 23.64
CA ASP A 154 19.15 -23.81 22.56
C ASP A 154 18.46 -25.14 22.91
N ARG A 155 18.54 -25.56 24.18
CA ARG A 155 17.81 -26.73 24.67
C ARG A 155 16.30 -26.54 24.64
N GLN A 156 15.79 -25.33 24.94
CA GLN A 156 14.36 -25.03 24.84
C GLN A 156 13.89 -25.11 23.39
N ILE A 157 14.61 -24.47 22.47
CA ILE A 157 14.32 -24.53 21.02
C ILE A 157 14.32 -25.97 20.53
N SER A 158 15.36 -26.74 20.85
CA SER A 158 15.49 -28.14 20.45
C SER A 158 14.33 -29.00 20.95
N ARG A 159 13.88 -28.80 22.20
CA ARG A 159 12.74 -29.53 22.77
C ARG A 159 11.43 -29.12 22.12
N LEU A 160 11.24 -27.83 21.88
CA LEU A 160 10.02 -27.31 21.28
C LEU A 160 9.87 -27.81 19.83
N CYS A 161 10.96 -27.85 19.06
CA CYS A 161 10.99 -28.46 17.74
C CYS A 161 10.56 -29.94 17.79
N ARG A 162 11.01 -30.73 18.78
CA ARG A 162 10.56 -32.12 18.95
C ARG A 162 9.07 -32.21 19.33
N VAL A 163 8.60 -31.37 20.24
CA VAL A 163 7.18 -31.32 20.66
C VAL A 163 6.26 -31.00 19.48
N LEU A 164 6.70 -30.12 18.58
CA LEU A 164 6.00 -29.77 17.35
C LEU A 164 6.14 -30.82 16.24
N GLY A 165 6.91 -31.89 16.46
CA GLY A 165 7.12 -32.97 15.50
C GLY A 165 8.15 -32.68 14.41
N MET A 166 8.94 -31.60 14.54
CA MET A 166 9.88 -31.17 13.51
C MET A 166 11.10 -32.09 13.31
N ALA A 167 11.33 -33.00 14.26
CA ALA A 167 12.45 -33.95 14.25
C ALA A 167 12.09 -35.30 13.59
N GLY A 168 10.97 -35.38 12.86
CA GLY A 168 10.46 -36.62 12.25
C GLY A 168 9.63 -37.51 13.19
N GLU A 169 9.36 -37.06 14.41
CA GLU A 169 8.43 -37.68 15.36
C GLU A 169 7.04 -37.05 15.19
N PRO A 170 5.94 -37.78 15.47
CA PRO A 170 4.61 -37.16 15.46
C PRO A 170 4.51 -36.04 16.51
N PRO A 171 3.80 -34.94 16.22
CA PRO A 171 3.64 -33.84 17.17
C PRO A 171 2.97 -34.35 18.45
N ARG A 172 3.43 -33.87 19.60
CA ARG A 172 2.95 -34.32 20.91
C ARG A 172 1.48 -33.98 21.14
N TYR A 173 1.06 -32.82 20.65
CA TYR A 173 -0.29 -32.30 20.80
C TYR A 173 -0.93 -32.17 19.41
N PRO A 174 -1.42 -33.28 18.82
CA PRO A 174 -2.13 -33.21 17.54
C PRO A 174 -3.48 -32.48 17.71
N PRO A 175 -3.95 -31.77 16.67
CA PRO A 175 -5.22 -31.06 16.70
C PRO A 175 -6.43 -32.01 16.80
N ASP A 176 -6.32 -33.23 16.23
CA ASP A 176 -7.38 -34.25 16.23
C ASP A 176 -7.13 -35.36 17.30
N GLY A 177 -6.53 -35.02 18.45
CA GLY A 177 -6.24 -36.00 19.51
C GLY A 177 -7.49 -36.40 20.32
N ASP A 178 -7.51 -37.61 20.88
CA ASP A 178 -8.63 -38.13 21.70
C ASP A 178 -8.94 -37.21 22.90
N ASP A 179 -7.91 -36.55 23.46
CA ASP A 179 -7.99 -35.57 24.56
C ASP A 179 -8.79 -34.29 24.25
N VAL A 180 -9.01 -34.02 22.96
CA VAL A 180 -9.67 -32.81 22.44
C VAL A 180 -11.17 -33.01 22.31
N ALA A 181 -11.65 -34.26 22.33
CA ALA A 181 -13.05 -34.61 22.09
C ALA A 181 -14.03 -34.05 23.14
N ASP A 182 -13.54 -33.74 24.34
CA ASP A 182 -14.33 -33.20 25.45
C ASP A 182 -14.27 -31.66 25.57
N CYS A 183 -13.50 -30.98 24.73
CA CYS A 183 -13.37 -29.51 24.72
C CYS A 183 -14.51 -28.84 23.92
N ASP A 184 -15.13 -27.81 24.47
CA ASP A 184 -16.09 -26.94 23.80
C ASP A 184 -15.36 -25.88 22.94
N PRO A 185 -15.46 -25.94 21.61
CA PRO A 185 -14.82 -24.97 20.72
C PRO A 185 -15.38 -23.55 20.86
N ASP A 186 -16.57 -23.37 21.45
CA ASP A 186 -17.16 -22.05 21.68
C ASP A 186 -16.66 -21.40 22.99
N SER A 187 -15.96 -22.14 23.86
CA SER A 187 -15.31 -21.62 25.06
C SER A 187 -13.90 -21.09 24.74
N PRO A 188 -13.56 -19.81 25.05
CA PRO A 188 -12.25 -19.23 24.72
C PRO A 188 -11.06 -19.95 25.34
N GLU A 189 -11.21 -20.41 26.59
CA GLU A 189 -10.15 -21.12 27.32
C GLU A 189 -9.89 -22.51 26.72
N GLU A 190 -10.95 -23.19 26.29
CA GLU A 190 -10.85 -24.53 25.71
C GLU A 190 -10.44 -24.47 24.24
N ALA A 191 -10.82 -23.43 23.50
CA ALA A 191 -10.34 -23.17 22.15
C ALA A 191 -8.81 -23.05 22.06
N GLN A 192 -8.17 -22.43 23.07
CA GLN A 192 -6.71 -22.37 23.15
C GLN A 192 -6.06 -23.73 23.43
N LEU A 193 -6.76 -24.64 24.12
CA LEU A 193 -6.29 -26.00 24.38
C LEU A 193 -6.41 -26.90 23.13
N ILE A 194 -7.44 -26.67 22.31
CA ILE A 194 -7.62 -27.31 21.00
C ILE A 194 -6.45 -26.93 20.07
N ASP A 195 -6.12 -25.63 20.01
CA ASP A 195 -5.12 -25.08 19.09
C ASP A 195 -3.73 -24.83 19.73
N ILE A 196 -3.39 -25.58 20.79
CA ILE A 196 -2.13 -25.40 21.53
C ILE A 196 -0.87 -25.46 20.65
N SER A 197 -0.94 -26.18 19.53
CA SER A 197 0.15 -26.27 18.56
C SER A 197 0.53 -24.90 17.99
N THR A 198 -0.44 -24.01 17.70
CA THR A 198 -0.15 -22.67 17.18
C THR A 198 0.45 -21.77 18.25
N THR A 199 0.05 -21.94 19.51
CA THR A 199 0.65 -21.23 20.66
C THR A 199 2.11 -21.65 20.85
N LEU A 200 2.41 -22.95 20.76
CA LEU A 200 3.78 -23.49 20.83
C LEU A 200 4.64 -23.06 19.62
N GLU A 201 4.04 -22.96 18.42
CA GLU A 201 4.72 -22.35 17.27
C GLU A 201 5.06 -20.88 17.52
N ASN A 202 4.20 -20.13 18.20
CA ASN A 202 4.47 -18.73 18.55
C ASN A 202 5.61 -18.61 19.56
N GLU A 203 5.67 -19.48 20.58
CA GLU A 203 6.81 -19.55 21.50
C GLU A 203 8.12 -19.80 20.74
N LEU A 204 8.12 -20.73 19.77
CA LEU A 204 9.30 -21.02 18.95
C LEU A 204 9.73 -19.81 18.12
N LEU A 205 8.76 -19.08 17.55
CA LEU A 205 9.02 -17.84 16.82
C LEU A 205 9.59 -16.75 17.72
N LEU A 206 9.10 -16.61 18.95
CA LEU A 206 9.60 -15.64 19.92
C LEU A 206 11.04 -15.94 20.33
N PHE A 207 11.38 -17.20 20.62
CA PHE A 207 12.77 -17.59 20.90
C PHE A 207 13.69 -17.25 19.72
N CYS A 208 13.33 -17.70 18.51
CA CYS A 208 14.15 -17.47 17.32
C CYS A 208 14.28 -15.97 17.01
N SER A 209 13.17 -15.22 17.05
CA SER A 209 13.16 -13.78 16.77
C SER A 209 13.94 -12.99 17.81
N TYR A 210 13.87 -13.35 19.09
CA TYR A 210 14.68 -12.72 20.14
C TYR A 210 16.18 -12.92 19.91
N VAL A 211 16.62 -14.15 19.61
CA VAL A 211 18.03 -14.45 19.35
C VAL A 211 18.53 -13.72 18.11
N LEU A 212 17.73 -13.70 17.03
CA LEU A 212 18.04 -12.97 15.80
C LEU A 212 18.09 -11.46 16.03
N LYS A 213 17.15 -10.91 16.82
CA LYS A 213 17.14 -9.49 17.20
C LYS A 213 18.36 -9.14 18.05
N LEU A 214 18.71 -9.97 19.04
CA LEU A 214 19.89 -9.74 19.87
C LEU A 214 21.17 -9.72 19.02
N ASN A 215 21.30 -10.64 18.06
CA ASN A 215 22.40 -10.66 17.10
C ASN A 215 22.46 -9.35 16.29
N SER A 216 21.32 -8.86 15.81
CA SER A 216 21.27 -7.62 15.02
C SER A 216 21.54 -6.36 15.84
N VAL A 217 21.32 -6.35 17.16
CA VAL A 217 21.67 -5.17 18.00
C VAL A 217 23.04 -5.29 18.70
N THR A 218 23.74 -6.42 18.56
CA THR A 218 25.08 -6.64 19.14
C THR A 218 26.15 -7.03 18.10
N PRO A 219 26.38 -6.22 17.06
CA PRO A 219 27.29 -6.55 15.96
C PRO A 219 28.76 -6.71 16.35
N SER A 220 29.15 -6.17 17.51
CA SER A 220 30.53 -6.24 18.03
C SER A 220 30.88 -7.60 18.63
N ARG A 221 29.88 -8.47 18.84
CA ARG A 221 29.99 -9.76 19.53
C ARG A 221 29.75 -10.92 18.56
N PRO A 222 30.25 -12.13 18.86
CA PRO A 222 29.94 -13.28 18.02
C PRO A 222 28.44 -13.62 18.11
N PRO A 223 27.82 -14.08 17.01
CA PRO A 223 26.38 -14.29 16.95
C PRO A 223 25.92 -15.33 18.00
N PRO A 224 24.90 -15.02 18.82
CA PRO A 224 24.30 -16.02 19.69
C PRO A 224 23.59 -17.08 18.84
N LEU A 225 23.89 -18.36 19.08
CA LEU A 225 23.41 -19.51 18.28
C LEU A 225 23.57 -19.29 16.75
N PRO A 226 24.82 -19.34 16.23
CA PRO A 226 25.13 -18.97 14.85
C PRO A 226 24.31 -19.72 13.79
N TYR A 227 23.96 -20.98 14.07
CA TYR A 227 23.18 -21.82 13.15
C TYR A 227 21.78 -21.22 12.86
N LEU A 228 21.13 -20.55 13.82
CA LEU A 228 19.80 -19.96 13.61
C LEU A 228 19.83 -18.84 12.57
N SER A 229 20.85 -17.99 12.61
CA SER A 229 21.02 -16.93 11.61
C SER A 229 21.25 -17.52 10.21
N LYS A 230 22.05 -18.59 10.10
CA LYS A 230 22.29 -19.31 8.85
C LYS A 230 21.01 -19.98 8.31
N LEU A 231 20.24 -20.64 9.18
CA LEU A 231 18.95 -21.25 8.81
C LEU A 231 17.97 -20.19 8.31
N TYR A 232 17.80 -19.08 9.05
CA TYR A 232 16.93 -17.97 8.65
C TYR A 232 17.31 -17.40 7.29
N ASN A 233 18.61 -17.22 7.05
CA ASN A 233 19.16 -16.70 5.80
C ASN A 233 19.10 -17.68 4.62
N GLY A 234 18.59 -18.91 4.84
CA GLY A 234 18.39 -19.90 3.78
C GLY A 234 19.64 -20.63 3.33
N GLU A 235 20.68 -20.69 4.17
CA GLU A 235 21.86 -21.52 3.87
C GLU A 235 21.49 -23.00 3.83
N GLU A 236 22.11 -23.76 2.92
CA GLU A 236 21.84 -25.19 2.77
C GLU A 236 22.29 -25.95 4.03
N VAL A 237 21.35 -26.64 4.68
CA VAL A 237 21.59 -27.40 5.91
C VAL A 237 22.72 -28.43 5.74
N GLU A 238 22.84 -29.05 4.56
CA GLU A 238 23.89 -30.03 4.24
C GLU A 238 25.32 -29.45 4.27
N LYS A 239 25.46 -28.13 4.09
CA LYS A 239 26.75 -27.42 4.07
C LYS A 239 27.15 -26.86 5.44
N MET A 240 26.32 -27.07 6.47
CA MET A 240 26.57 -26.54 7.82
C MET A 240 27.33 -27.55 8.69
N ASP A 241 28.66 -27.42 8.73
CA ASP A 241 29.54 -28.29 9.54
C ASP A 241 29.42 -28.06 11.07
N GLU A 242 28.76 -26.98 11.49
CA GLU A 242 28.63 -26.55 12.90
C GLU A 242 27.42 -27.16 13.64
N LEU A 243 26.52 -27.85 12.93
CA LEU A 243 25.30 -28.39 13.54
C LEU A 243 25.60 -29.62 14.40
N THR A 244 25.06 -29.65 15.62
CA THR A 244 25.09 -30.85 16.44
C THR A 244 24.20 -31.96 15.84
N PRO A 245 24.46 -33.25 16.13
CA PRO A 245 23.63 -34.35 15.63
C PRO A 245 22.15 -34.21 15.99
N GLU A 246 21.84 -33.58 17.13
CA GLU A 246 20.46 -33.31 17.53
C GLU A 246 19.82 -32.18 16.70
N GLN A 247 20.56 -31.11 16.40
CA GLN A 247 20.09 -30.01 15.57
C GLN A 247 19.83 -30.44 14.12
N GLN A 248 20.65 -31.36 13.59
CA GLN A 248 20.47 -31.90 12.23
C GLN A 248 19.11 -32.57 12.02
N LEU A 249 18.49 -33.12 13.08
CA LEU A 249 17.20 -33.80 12.98
C LEU A 249 16.05 -32.84 12.65
N TYR A 250 16.09 -31.59 13.14
CA TYR A 250 15.01 -30.62 12.97
C TYR A 250 15.39 -29.41 12.12
N ALA A 251 16.67 -29.22 11.79
CA ALA A 251 17.17 -28.01 11.12
C ALA A 251 16.45 -27.68 9.80
N ALA A 252 16.17 -28.69 8.97
CA ALA A 252 15.49 -28.48 7.68
C ALA A 252 14.04 -28.01 7.86
N GLU A 253 13.30 -28.63 8.78
CA GLU A 253 11.92 -28.23 9.09
C GLU A 253 11.88 -26.86 9.75
N LEU A 254 12.78 -26.59 10.70
CA LEU A 254 12.93 -25.29 11.36
C LEU A 254 13.26 -24.18 10.36
N GLN A 255 14.16 -24.42 9.40
CA GLN A 255 14.44 -23.47 8.32
C GLN A 255 13.18 -23.16 7.51
N SER A 256 12.45 -24.20 7.09
CA SER A 256 11.22 -24.03 6.31
C SER A 256 10.14 -23.29 7.10
N PHE A 257 10.08 -23.51 8.42
CA PHE A 257 9.17 -22.84 9.33
C PHE A 257 9.50 -21.36 9.46
N LEU A 258 10.77 -21.01 9.72
CA LEU A 258 11.23 -19.63 9.85
C LEU A 258 10.99 -18.84 8.56
N GLN A 259 11.34 -19.40 7.40
CA GLN A 259 11.13 -18.74 6.11
C GLN A 259 9.65 -18.51 5.76
N ARG A 260 8.74 -19.34 6.29
CA ARG A 260 7.29 -19.19 6.05
C ARG A 260 6.59 -18.30 7.06
N ARG A 261 7.14 -18.13 8.26
CA ARG A 261 6.42 -17.54 9.40
C ARG A 261 7.07 -16.28 9.98
N LEU A 262 8.35 -16.03 9.72
CA LEU A 262 9.10 -14.91 10.29
C LEU A 262 9.59 -13.94 9.21
N GLY A 263 9.15 -12.68 9.31
CA GLY A 263 9.58 -11.57 8.46
C GLY A 263 10.58 -10.67 9.15
N TYR A 264 11.32 -9.89 8.36
CA TYR A 264 12.31 -8.93 8.84
C TYR A 264 12.21 -7.63 8.06
N VAL A 265 12.20 -6.49 8.76
CA VAL A 265 12.31 -5.15 8.18
C VAL A 265 13.18 -4.26 9.05
N GLU A 266 13.78 -3.25 8.42
CA GLU A 266 14.51 -2.18 9.11
C GLU A 266 13.62 -0.93 9.14
N ILE A 267 13.44 -0.33 10.31
CA ILE A 267 12.57 0.82 10.51
C ILE A 267 13.38 2.00 11.02
N ASN A 268 13.12 3.19 10.49
CA ASN A 268 13.70 4.43 10.98
C ASN A 268 12.94 4.92 12.22
N TRP A 269 13.58 4.76 13.38
CA TRP A 269 13.03 5.21 14.65
C TRP A 269 13.21 6.72 14.83
N LYS A 270 12.12 7.49 14.63
CA LYS A 270 12.05 8.95 14.82
C LYS A 270 13.19 9.73 14.14
N GLY A 271 13.68 9.23 13.01
CA GLY A 271 14.75 9.88 12.23
C GLY A 271 16.16 9.71 12.79
N GLN A 272 16.36 9.03 13.93
CA GLN A 272 17.65 8.95 14.62
C GLN A 272 18.28 7.56 14.46
N LEU A 273 17.57 6.51 14.86
CA LEU A 273 18.09 5.13 14.92
C LEU A 273 17.44 4.25 13.84
N VAL A 274 18.12 3.18 13.44
CA VAL A 274 17.54 2.11 12.61
C VAL A 274 17.27 0.93 13.51
N GLU A 275 16.00 0.55 13.66
CA GLU A 275 15.55 -0.56 14.48
C GLU A 275 15.29 -1.79 13.60
N PRO A 276 15.93 -2.95 13.89
CA PRO A 276 15.56 -4.22 13.27
C PRO A 276 14.26 -4.75 13.88
N CYS A 277 13.25 -5.00 13.04
CA CYS A 277 11.96 -5.50 13.46
C CYS A 277 11.70 -6.88 12.84
N TYR A 278 11.58 -7.89 13.71
CA TYR A 278 11.13 -9.22 13.35
C TYR A 278 9.64 -9.33 13.66
N PHE A 279 8.85 -9.80 12.72
CA PHE A 279 7.39 -9.88 12.86
C PHE A 279 6.85 -11.19 12.33
N LYS A 280 5.71 -11.62 12.87
CA LYS A 280 5.02 -12.84 12.45
C LYS A 280 4.26 -12.60 11.16
N LEU A 281 4.35 -13.52 10.21
CA LEU A 281 3.53 -13.46 9.00
C LEU A 281 2.12 -13.95 9.27
N THR A 282 1.15 -13.25 8.68
CA THR A 282 -0.24 -13.72 8.66
C THR A 282 -0.36 -14.99 7.80
N PRO A 283 -1.39 -15.84 8.01
CA PRO A 283 -1.58 -17.05 7.22
C PRO A 283 -1.68 -16.81 5.71
N GLU A 284 -2.23 -15.67 5.29
CA GLU A 284 -2.31 -15.27 3.88
C GLU A 284 -0.91 -15.01 3.31
N CYS A 285 -0.12 -14.20 4.01
CA CYS A 285 1.24 -13.86 3.60
C CYS A 285 2.16 -15.08 3.62
N SER A 286 2.01 -15.97 4.60
CA SER A 286 2.78 -17.22 4.70
C SER A 286 2.61 -18.10 3.45
N ASN A 287 1.38 -18.18 2.92
CA ASN A 287 1.11 -18.88 1.67
C ASN A 287 1.72 -18.17 0.44
N LEU A 288 1.72 -16.83 0.42
CA LEU A 288 2.25 -16.04 -0.68
C LEU A 288 3.77 -16.09 -0.78
N VAL A 289 4.50 -16.09 0.35
CA VAL A 289 5.96 -16.18 0.38
C VAL A 289 6.48 -17.41 -0.37
N THR A 290 5.75 -18.54 -0.28
CA THR A 290 6.14 -19.78 -0.98
C THR A 290 5.90 -19.75 -2.49
N ARG A 291 5.15 -18.77 -3.01
CA ARG A 291 4.79 -18.66 -4.44
C ARG A 291 5.79 -17.79 -5.19
N GLN A 292 6.87 -18.39 -5.66
CA GLN A 292 7.96 -17.66 -6.36
C GLN A 292 7.48 -16.80 -7.54
N LEU A 293 6.52 -17.28 -8.34
CA LEU A 293 5.96 -16.51 -9.47
C LEU A 293 5.30 -15.21 -8.99
N TRP A 294 4.52 -15.28 -7.91
CA TRP A 294 3.86 -14.10 -7.34
C TRP A 294 4.88 -13.12 -6.77
N CYS A 295 5.88 -13.62 -6.04
CA CYS A 295 6.96 -12.81 -5.49
C CYS A 295 7.72 -12.04 -6.58
N ASN A 296 8.14 -12.74 -7.64
CA ASN A 296 8.89 -12.11 -8.74
C ASN A 296 8.06 -11.07 -9.49
N VAL A 297 6.82 -11.41 -9.88
CA VAL A 297 5.93 -10.49 -10.61
C VAL A 297 5.58 -9.26 -9.77
N THR A 298 5.31 -9.45 -8.48
CA THR A 298 4.95 -8.36 -7.57
C THR A 298 6.15 -7.45 -7.30
N LEU A 299 7.34 -8.02 -7.11
CA LEU A 299 8.57 -7.25 -6.92
C LEU A 299 8.92 -6.44 -8.17
N ASP A 300 8.75 -7.01 -9.38
CA ASP A 300 8.92 -6.27 -10.63
C ASP A 300 7.85 -5.17 -10.79
N ARG A 301 6.59 -5.43 -10.40
CA ARG A 301 5.53 -4.40 -10.37
C ARG A 301 5.91 -3.25 -9.44
N ILE A 302 6.33 -3.53 -8.20
CA ILE A 302 6.72 -2.51 -7.23
C ILE A 302 7.85 -1.64 -7.79
N ASN A 303 8.89 -2.28 -8.35
CA ASN A 303 10.01 -1.56 -8.96
C ASN A 303 9.56 -0.66 -10.12
N ASN A 304 8.71 -1.15 -11.02
CA ASN A 304 8.31 -0.41 -12.22
C ASN A 304 7.23 0.65 -11.97
N THR A 305 6.53 0.60 -10.83
CA THR A 305 5.46 1.56 -10.50
C THR A 305 6.01 2.86 -9.93
N VAL A 306 7.15 2.82 -9.22
CA VAL A 306 7.81 4.03 -8.69
C VAL A 306 8.34 4.90 -9.82
N SER A 307 7.85 6.13 -9.91
CA SER A 307 8.12 7.08 -10.98
C SER A 307 9.61 7.39 -11.21
N PRO A 308 10.02 7.70 -12.45
CA PRO A 308 11.39 8.12 -12.74
C PRO A 308 11.75 9.44 -12.05
N ASP A 309 10.79 10.36 -11.89
CA ASP A 309 11.01 11.67 -11.29
C ASP A 309 11.28 11.59 -9.78
N SER A 310 10.57 10.72 -9.05
CA SER A 310 10.77 10.57 -7.60
C SER A 310 12.13 9.95 -7.27
N ARG A 311 12.67 9.11 -8.15
CA ARG A 311 13.98 8.46 -7.97
C ARG A 311 15.15 9.44 -7.84
N ALA A 312 14.98 10.69 -8.26
CA ALA A 312 15.96 11.75 -8.04
C ALA A 312 16.06 12.17 -6.56
N PHE A 313 14.98 12.04 -5.77
CA PHE A 313 14.90 12.50 -4.40
C PHE A 313 14.51 11.34 -3.45
N PRO A 314 15.44 10.84 -2.62
CA PRO A 314 15.21 9.66 -1.77
C PRO A 314 13.95 9.72 -0.89
N THR A 315 13.61 10.89 -0.34
CA THR A 315 12.44 11.07 0.51
C THR A 315 11.12 11.00 -0.26
N VAL A 316 11.09 11.55 -1.47
CA VAL A 316 9.91 11.49 -2.37
C VAL A 316 9.74 10.06 -2.89
N LYS A 317 10.85 9.41 -3.29
CA LYS A 317 10.88 7.99 -3.67
C LYS A 317 10.30 7.11 -2.56
N ALA A 318 10.72 7.31 -1.31
CA ALA A 318 10.23 6.56 -0.17
C ALA A 318 8.72 6.75 0.07
N ALA A 319 8.23 7.98 -0.06
CA ALA A 319 6.80 8.29 0.07
C ALA A 319 5.96 7.61 -1.02
N GLU A 320 6.37 7.72 -2.28
CA GLU A 320 5.69 7.04 -3.39
C GLU A 320 5.77 5.52 -3.23
N LEU A 321 6.90 4.99 -2.77
CA LEU A 321 7.05 3.57 -2.49
C LEU A 321 6.05 3.08 -1.44
N VAL A 322 5.84 3.82 -0.34
CA VAL A 322 4.82 3.46 0.66
C VAL A 322 3.44 3.37 0.03
N GLU A 323 3.06 4.30 -0.84
CA GLU A 323 1.76 4.24 -1.54
C GLU A 323 1.64 3.00 -2.44
N VAL A 324 2.71 2.63 -3.14
CA VAL A 324 2.76 1.41 -3.96
C VAL A 324 2.66 0.15 -3.07
N LEU A 325 3.32 0.13 -1.93
CA LEU A 325 3.26 -0.99 -0.99
C LEU A 325 1.85 -1.12 -0.38
N GLU A 326 1.22 -0.02 0.03
CA GLU A 326 -0.19 0.00 0.50
C GLU A 326 -1.14 -0.55 -0.58
N ASP A 327 -0.94 -0.18 -1.85
CA ASP A 327 -1.75 -0.69 -2.98
C ASP A 327 -1.62 -2.21 -3.15
N VAL A 328 -0.42 -2.78 -2.93
CA VAL A 328 -0.22 -4.25 -2.97
C VAL A 328 -0.86 -4.93 -1.76
N VAL A 329 -0.79 -4.35 -0.56
CA VAL A 329 -1.47 -4.88 0.63
C VAL A 329 -2.98 -4.94 0.40
N ASP A 330 -3.55 -3.90 -0.19
CA ASP A 330 -4.97 -3.88 -0.55
C ASP A 330 -5.36 -4.99 -1.53
N ASP A 331 -4.48 -5.33 -2.48
CA ASP A 331 -4.70 -6.45 -3.40
C ASP A 331 -4.72 -7.79 -2.64
N ILE A 332 -3.82 -7.99 -1.67
CA ILE A 332 -3.77 -9.21 -0.83
C ILE A 332 -5.05 -9.35 0.01
N GLU A 333 -5.48 -8.27 0.68
CA GLU A 333 -6.70 -8.28 1.49
C GLU A 333 -7.94 -8.56 0.63
N LEU A 334 -8.00 -7.99 -0.57
CA LEU A 334 -9.09 -8.20 -1.51
C LEU A 334 -9.16 -9.66 -1.97
N GLU A 335 -8.02 -10.26 -2.33
CA GLU A 335 -7.96 -11.68 -2.70
C GLU A 335 -8.41 -12.60 -1.56
N SER A 336 -8.00 -12.30 -0.32
CA SER A 336 -8.43 -13.04 0.87
C SER A 336 -9.95 -12.97 1.08
N ARG A 337 -10.54 -11.77 0.95
CA ARG A 337 -12.01 -11.57 1.06
C ARG A 337 -12.77 -12.30 -0.05
N LEU A 338 -12.23 -12.31 -1.28
CA LEU A 338 -12.84 -13.03 -2.42
C LEU A 338 -12.77 -14.56 -2.25
N GLY A 339 -11.78 -15.08 -1.52
CA GLY A 339 -11.63 -16.52 -1.29
C GLY A 339 -12.71 -17.15 -0.40
N ARG A 340 -13.41 -16.35 0.42
CA ARG A 340 -14.33 -16.83 1.47
C ARG A 340 -15.66 -17.38 0.95
N ASN A 341 -16.23 -16.79 -0.09
CA ASN A 341 -17.53 -17.20 -0.64
C ASN A 341 -17.35 -18.04 -1.90
N ARG A 342 -18.09 -19.16 -2.05
CA ARG A 342 -18.02 -20.03 -3.25
C ARG A 342 -18.21 -19.28 -4.57
N TRP A 343 -19.13 -18.32 -4.58
CA TRP A 343 -19.40 -17.48 -5.75
C TRP A 343 -18.27 -16.47 -6.01
N LEU A 344 -17.74 -15.84 -4.96
CA LEU A 344 -16.55 -14.97 -5.09
C LEU A 344 -15.30 -15.76 -5.48
N LYS A 345 -15.19 -17.04 -5.11
CA LYS A 345 -14.13 -17.95 -5.56
C LYS A 345 -14.22 -18.20 -7.06
N ALA A 346 -15.42 -18.37 -7.62
CA ALA A 346 -15.59 -18.46 -9.07
C ALA A 346 -15.15 -17.16 -9.78
N VAL A 347 -15.53 -16.00 -9.23
CA VAL A 347 -15.08 -14.70 -9.74
C VAL A 347 -13.57 -14.51 -9.61
N SER A 348 -12.96 -14.96 -8.51
CA SER A 348 -11.49 -14.92 -8.32
C SER A 348 -10.75 -15.75 -9.38
N ILE A 349 -11.33 -16.87 -9.83
CA ILE A 349 -10.78 -17.64 -10.94
C ILE A 349 -10.79 -16.81 -12.22
N VAL A 350 -11.90 -16.14 -12.54
CA VAL A 350 -12.01 -15.27 -13.72
C VAL A 350 -11.00 -14.11 -13.63
N ALA A 351 -10.84 -13.51 -12.45
CA ALA A 351 -9.86 -12.45 -12.19
C ALA A 351 -8.41 -12.88 -12.48
N ARG A 352 -8.02 -14.11 -12.10
CA ARG A 352 -6.68 -14.64 -12.41
C ARG A 352 -6.42 -14.77 -13.92
N TYR A 353 -7.46 -15.03 -14.71
CA TYR A 353 -7.35 -15.12 -16.16
C TYR A 353 -7.71 -13.81 -16.88
N ARG A 354 -7.82 -12.68 -16.16
CA ARG A 354 -8.23 -11.40 -16.73
C ARG A 354 -7.41 -11.00 -17.96
N MET A 355 -6.08 -11.11 -17.92
CA MET A 355 -5.23 -10.75 -19.06
C MET A 355 -5.50 -11.65 -20.27
N ARG A 356 -5.66 -12.97 -20.06
CA ARG A 356 -6.01 -13.91 -21.13
C ARG A 356 -7.41 -13.65 -21.68
N LEU A 357 -8.35 -13.29 -20.82
CA LEU A 357 -9.71 -12.95 -21.20
C LEU A 357 -9.75 -11.66 -22.02
N LEU A 358 -8.93 -10.68 -21.64
CA LEU A 358 -8.76 -9.43 -22.35
C LEU A 358 -8.14 -9.64 -23.74
N GLU A 359 -7.07 -10.43 -23.83
CA GLU A 359 -6.49 -10.90 -25.11
C GLU A 359 -7.55 -11.59 -25.97
N ALA A 360 -8.30 -12.53 -25.40
CA ALA A 360 -9.35 -13.27 -26.11
C ALA A 360 -10.45 -12.34 -26.64
N THR A 361 -10.94 -11.39 -25.83
CA THR A 361 -11.93 -10.40 -26.28
C THR A 361 -11.42 -9.53 -27.43
N PHE A 362 -10.14 -9.17 -27.44
CA PHE A 362 -9.56 -8.40 -28.52
C PHE A 362 -9.46 -9.23 -29.81
N TYR A 363 -8.82 -10.41 -29.74
CA TYR A 363 -8.63 -11.25 -30.93
C TYR A 363 -9.94 -11.75 -31.52
N LEU A 364 -10.95 -12.02 -30.68
CA LEU A 364 -12.25 -12.47 -31.15
C LEU A 364 -13.03 -11.32 -31.82
N ALA A 365 -12.91 -10.08 -31.35
CA ALA A 365 -13.41 -8.90 -32.06
C ALA A 365 -12.74 -8.69 -33.43
N VAL A 366 -11.41 -8.80 -33.48
CA VAL A 366 -10.65 -8.70 -34.74
C VAL A 366 -11.09 -9.81 -35.71
N GLY A 367 -11.14 -11.06 -35.25
CA GLY A 367 -11.55 -12.20 -36.06
C GLY A 367 -12.98 -12.09 -36.58
N THR A 368 -13.92 -11.62 -35.75
CA THR A 368 -15.31 -11.38 -36.17
C THR A 368 -15.41 -10.31 -37.24
N LEU A 369 -14.70 -9.19 -37.09
CA LEU A 369 -14.71 -8.10 -38.08
C LEU A 369 -14.02 -8.51 -39.40
N ILE A 370 -12.95 -9.30 -39.34
CA ILE A 370 -12.32 -9.86 -40.54
C ILE A 370 -13.27 -10.82 -41.25
N PHE A 371 -13.91 -11.73 -40.51
CA PHE A 371 -14.91 -12.64 -41.10
C PHE A 371 -16.07 -11.86 -41.72
N GLN A 372 -16.56 -10.83 -41.03
CA GLN A 372 -17.59 -9.93 -41.53
C GLN A 372 -17.20 -9.33 -42.89
N ALA A 373 -15.97 -8.82 -43.01
CA ALA A 373 -15.46 -8.21 -44.24
C ALA A 373 -15.27 -9.24 -45.37
N LEU A 374 -14.76 -10.44 -45.06
CA LEU A 374 -14.51 -11.48 -46.05
C LEU A 374 -15.78 -12.17 -46.55
N ALA A 375 -16.76 -12.38 -45.67
CA ALA A 375 -18.00 -13.06 -45.99
C ALA A 375 -19.13 -12.11 -46.45
N ASP A 376 -18.88 -10.79 -46.47
CA ASP A 376 -19.86 -9.72 -46.64
C ASP A 376 -21.14 -9.93 -45.80
N ALA A 377 -20.97 -10.50 -44.61
CA ALA A 377 -22.07 -10.82 -43.71
C ALA A 377 -22.41 -9.58 -42.88
N ARG A 378 -23.66 -9.10 -42.96
CA ARG A 378 -24.14 -7.96 -42.18
C ARG A 378 -25.61 -8.12 -41.84
N TRP A 379 -26.04 -7.45 -40.76
CA TRP A 379 -27.46 -7.25 -40.46
C TRP A 379 -27.71 -5.79 -40.11
N GLU A 380 -28.88 -5.31 -40.49
CA GLU A 380 -29.39 -4.00 -40.15
C GLU A 380 -30.34 -4.08 -38.94
N PRO A 381 -30.61 -2.96 -38.25
CA PRO A 381 -31.53 -2.93 -37.11
C PRO A 381 -32.96 -3.37 -37.47
N LYS A 382 -33.31 -3.34 -38.76
CA LYS A 382 -34.63 -3.72 -39.27
C LYS A 382 -34.78 -5.21 -39.57
N ASP A 383 -33.67 -5.96 -39.63
CA ASP A 383 -33.68 -7.38 -39.95
C ASP A 383 -34.16 -8.20 -38.75
N THR A 384 -35.22 -8.97 -38.95
CA THR A 384 -35.80 -9.83 -37.91
C THR A 384 -34.91 -11.05 -37.65
N PHE A 385 -34.95 -11.60 -36.44
CA PHE A 385 -34.15 -12.78 -36.06
C PHE A 385 -34.26 -13.97 -37.03
N PRO A 386 -35.45 -14.32 -37.58
CA PRO A 386 -35.57 -15.39 -38.58
C PRO A 386 -34.81 -15.08 -39.88
N GLU A 387 -34.79 -13.83 -40.32
CA GLU A 387 -34.08 -13.41 -41.55
C GLU A 387 -32.56 -13.53 -41.38
N ARG A 388 -32.05 -13.27 -40.17
CA ARG A 388 -30.63 -13.48 -39.81
C ARG A 388 -30.21 -14.95 -39.87
N TRP A 389 -31.15 -15.89 -39.79
CA TRP A 389 -30.88 -17.34 -39.79
C TRP A 389 -30.99 -17.98 -41.19
N ASN A 390 -31.26 -17.19 -42.23
CA ASN A 390 -31.38 -17.72 -43.59
C ASN A 390 -30.04 -17.91 -44.30
N ASN A 391 -28.98 -17.18 -43.90
CA ASN A 391 -27.65 -17.27 -44.48
C ASN A 391 -26.68 -17.90 -43.46
N TRP A 392 -25.91 -18.91 -43.89
CA TRP A 392 -24.92 -19.56 -43.04
C TRP A 392 -23.86 -18.56 -42.53
N ALA A 393 -23.50 -17.55 -43.33
CA ALA A 393 -22.51 -16.55 -42.97
C ALA A 393 -23.02 -15.64 -41.83
N THR A 394 -24.29 -15.25 -41.85
CA THR A 394 -24.89 -14.46 -40.77
C THR A 394 -25.09 -15.26 -39.49
N ILE A 395 -25.34 -16.57 -39.59
CA ILE A 395 -25.37 -17.49 -38.44
C ILE A 395 -24.00 -17.55 -37.76
N VAL A 396 -22.94 -17.81 -38.53
CA VAL A 396 -21.58 -17.89 -37.99
C VAL A 396 -21.17 -16.56 -37.35
N LEU A 397 -21.48 -15.43 -38.01
CA LEU A 397 -21.23 -14.10 -37.46
C LEU A 397 -22.00 -13.89 -36.16
N PHE A 398 -23.29 -14.23 -36.11
CA PHE A 398 -24.10 -14.09 -34.89
C PHE A 398 -23.54 -14.90 -33.72
N VAL A 399 -23.16 -16.17 -33.95
CA VAL A 399 -22.53 -17.00 -32.93
C VAL A 399 -21.25 -16.36 -32.42
N ALA A 400 -20.40 -15.86 -33.32
CA ALA A 400 -19.15 -15.24 -32.94
C ALA A 400 -19.36 -13.92 -32.16
N VAL A 401 -20.34 -13.07 -32.53
CA VAL A 401 -20.71 -11.88 -31.73
C VAL A 401 -21.27 -12.28 -30.36
N MET A 402 -22.02 -13.38 -30.24
CA MET A 402 -22.52 -13.87 -28.95
C MET A 402 -21.39 -14.39 -28.05
N VAL A 403 -20.39 -15.07 -28.62
CA VAL A 403 -19.18 -15.47 -27.88
C VAL A 403 -18.41 -14.23 -27.42
N GLN A 404 -18.28 -13.21 -28.27
CA GLN A 404 -17.67 -11.93 -27.92
C GLN A 404 -18.39 -11.25 -26.75
N LEU A 405 -19.73 -11.15 -26.82
CA LEU A 405 -20.55 -10.60 -25.75
C LEU A 405 -20.35 -11.37 -24.43
N THR A 406 -20.27 -12.70 -24.51
CA THR A 406 -20.05 -13.54 -23.32
C THR A 406 -18.68 -13.24 -22.70
N CYS A 407 -17.62 -13.19 -23.51
CA CYS A 407 -16.27 -12.87 -23.03
C CYS A 407 -16.19 -11.46 -22.43
N THR A 408 -16.85 -10.46 -23.03
CA THR A 408 -16.84 -9.08 -22.54
C THR A 408 -17.64 -8.91 -21.24
N VAL A 409 -18.74 -9.65 -21.07
CA VAL A 409 -19.49 -9.70 -19.79
C VAL A 409 -18.65 -10.37 -18.69
N LEU A 410 -17.93 -11.45 -19.00
CA LEU A 410 -17.00 -12.07 -18.05
C LEU A 410 -15.86 -11.10 -17.66
N LEU A 411 -15.36 -10.31 -18.62
CA LEU A 411 -14.35 -9.29 -18.37
C LEU A 411 -14.90 -8.17 -17.47
N TYR A 412 -16.12 -7.70 -17.75
CA TYR A 412 -16.79 -6.68 -16.94
C TYR A 412 -17.04 -7.16 -15.50
N THR A 413 -17.52 -8.40 -15.32
CA THR A 413 -17.69 -8.97 -13.98
C THR A 413 -16.35 -9.07 -13.24
N SER A 414 -15.28 -9.52 -13.91
CA SER A 414 -13.93 -9.51 -13.31
C SER A 414 -13.48 -8.12 -12.86
N PHE A 415 -13.72 -7.08 -13.68
CA PHE A 415 -13.39 -5.69 -13.35
C PHE A 415 -14.20 -5.17 -12.15
N VAL A 416 -15.51 -5.42 -12.11
CA VAL A 416 -16.39 -4.97 -11.01
C VAL A 416 -15.93 -5.53 -9.67
N TYR A 417 -15.54 -6.80 -9.63
CA TYR A 417 -15.17 -7.47 -8.38
C TYR A 417 -13.74 -7.22 -7.92
N THR A 418 -12.84 -6.88 -8.82
CA THR A 418 -11.44 -6.59 -8.47
C THR A 418 -11.23 -5.09 -8.32
N GLU A 419 -11.09 -4.39 -9.44
CA GLU A 419 -10.67 -3.00 -9.50
C GLU A 419 -11.73 -2.03 -8.98
N LEU A 420 -12.99 -2.19 -9.41
CA LEU A 420 -14.05 -1.28 -8.97
C LEU A 420 -14.29 -1.44 -7.47
N ASN A 421 -14.38 -2.67 -6.96
CA ASN A 421 -14.58 -2.90 -5.53
C ASN A 421 -13.44 -2.31 -4.68
N LYS A 422 -12.18 -2.48 -5.11
CA LYS A 422 -10.99 -1.88 -4.48
C LYS A 422 -11.06 -0.36 -4.50
N TYR A 423 -11.38 0.22 -5.65
CA TYR A 423 -11.51 1.67 -5.79
C TYR A 423 -12.63 2.23 -4.89
N MET A 424 -13.75 1.50 -4.79
CA MET A 424 -14.89 1.89 -3.96
C MET A 424 -14.57 1.79 -2.46
N SER A 425 -13.85 0.77 -2.01
CA SER A 425 -13.50 0.64 -0.58
C SER A 425 -12.65 1.81 -0.07
N HIS A 426 -11.76 2.35 -0.92
CA HIS A 426 -10.92 3.49 -0.57
C HIS A 426 -11.51 4.86 -0.92
N GLY A 427 -12.23 4.93 -2.03
CA GLY A 427 -12.80 6.17 -2.55
C GLY A 427 -14.02 6.64 -1.76
N VAL A 428 -14.88 5.74 -1.29
CA VAL A 428 -16.12 6.10 -0.60
C VAL A 428 -15.86 6.84 0.73
N PRO A 429 -14.95 6.38 1.63
CA PRO A 429 -14.65 7.13 2.84
C PRO A 429 -14.12 8.54 2.56
N LYS A 430 -13.22 8.69 1.57
CA LYS A 430 -12.65 9.98 1.18
C LYS A 430 -13.71 10.93 0.60
N THR A 431 -14.60 10.41 -0.24
CA THR A 431 -15.70 11.23 -0.79
C THR A 431 -16.72 11.62 0.26
N ILE A 432 -17.01 10.76 1.25
CA ILE A 432 -17.84 11.12 2.41
C ILE A 432 -17.19 12.30 3.16
N MET A 433 -15.89 12.23 3.44
CA MET A 433 -15.17 13.33 4.10
C MET A 433 -15.22 14.62 3.30
N ALA A 434 -14.97 14.57 1.99
CA ALA A 434 -15.03 15.74 1.11
C ALA A 434 -16.45 16.33 0.99
N ILE A 435 -17.49 15.49 0.95
CA ILE A 435 -18.88 15.94 0.93
C ILE A 435 -19.24 16.62 2.26
N ASN A 436 -18.80 16.07 3.39
CA ASN A 436 -19.02 16.69 4.70
C ASN A 436 -18.30 18.04 4.81
N ASP A 437 -17.06 18.13 4.37
CA ASP A 437 -16.30 19.38 4.33
C ASP A 437 -16.98 20.43 3.43
N LEU A 438 -17.48 20.00 2.25
CA LEU A 438 -18.26 20.86 1.37
C LEU A 438 -19.57 21.33 2.02
N LEU A 439 -20.29 20.44 2.72
CA LEU A 439 -21.53 20.80 3.41
C LEU A 439 -21.29 21.79 4.56
N GLU A 440 -20.15 21.69 5.25
CA GLU A 440 -19.75 22.64 6.29
C GLU A 440 -19.42 24.00 5.69
N HIS A 441 -18.61 24.07 4.63
CA HIS A 441 -18.36 25.33 3.90
C HIS A 441 -19.65 25.96 3.37
N ILE A 442 -20.59 25.15 2.86
CA ILE A 442 -21.91 25.62 2.42
C ILE A 442 -22.71 26.16 3.61
N ALA A 443 -22.70 25.47 4.76
CA ALA A 443 -23.38 25.90 5.97
C ALA A 443 -22.79 27.20 6.55
N GLU A 444 -21.48 27.40 6.49
CA GLU A 444 -20.82 28.66 6.85
C GLU A 444 -21.19 29.79 5.88
N TRP A 445 -21.21 29.50 4.58
CA TRP A 445 -21.59 30.48 3.56
C TRP A 445 -23.04 30.94 3.73
N PHE A 446 -23.98 30.02 3.91
CA PHE A 446 -25.40 30.34 4.16
C PHE A 446 -25.67 30.86 5.58
N GLY A 447 -24.88 30.43 6.57
CA GLY A 447 -24.95 30.92 7.95
C GLY A 447 -24.47 32.36 8.10
N SER A 448 -23.52 32.79 7.26
CA SER A 448 -23.08 34.19 7.16
C SER A 448 -24.11 35.11 6.47
N GLY A 449 -25.04 34.53 5.68
CA GLY A 449 -26.09 35.25 4.96
C GLY A 449 -27.24 35.78 5.82
N GLY A 450 -27.22 35.55 7.14
CA GLY A 450 -28.29 35.94 8.08
C GLY A 450 -28.00 37.16 8.97
N ARG A 451 -26.84 37.82 8.85
CA ARG A 451 -26.50 38.93 9.77
C ARG A 451 -25.62 40.01 9.15
N GLU A 452 -26.17 40.74 8.17
CA GLU A 452 -25.72 42.10 7.87
C GLU A 452 -26.90 43.08 7.90
N VAL A 453 -27.15 43.71 9.06
CA VAL A 453 -27.40 45.16 9.18
C VAL A 453 -27.02 45.57 10.62
N GLN A 454 -25.74 45.90 10.85
CA GLN A 454 -25.27 47.07 11.61
C GLN A 454 -23.79 46.92 11.97
N GLY A 455 -22.98 47.88 11.52
CA GLY A 455 -21.73 48.23 12.18
C GLY A 455 -20.47 47.87 11.41
N ALA A 456 -20.24 48.53 10.28
CA ALA A 456 -18.87 48.78 9.82
C ALA A 456 -18.13 49.59 10.90
N ALA A 457 -17.12 48.98 11.52
CA ALA A 457 -16.04 49.70 12.20
C ALA A 457 -14.78 48.82 12.21
N ALA A 458 -13.84 49.20 11.34
CA ALA A 458 -12.39 49.06 11.39
C ALA A 458 -11.75 48.10 12.43
N ALA A 459 -10.80 47.27 11.97
CA ALA A 459 -9.38 47.53 12.22
C ALA A 459 -8.46 46.47 11.57
N SER A 460 -7.77 46.90 10.52
CA SER A 460 -6.38 46.52 10.29
C SER A 460 -5.48 47.18 11.34
N GLY A 461 -4.52 46.44 11.89
CA GLY A 461 -3.29 47.04 12.46
C GLY A 461 -3.01 46.75 13.94
N GLY A 462 -1.97 45.95 14.17
CA GLY A 462 -0.81 46.32 14.99
C GLY A 462 -0.98 46.56 16.50
N GLY A 463 -0.41 45.62 17.28
CA GLY A 463 0.55 45.92 18.35
C GLY A 463 0.03 46.43 19.71
N GLY A 464 0.59 45.85 20.78
CA GLY A 464 0.76 46.52 22.07
C GLY A 464 0.03 45.86 23.23
N GLY A 465 0.80 45.50 24.27
CA GLY A 465 0.34 44.75 25.44
C GLY A 465 -0.53 45.54 26.42
N GLY A 466 -1.00 44.82 27.44
CA GLY A 466 -1.70 45.42 28.58
C GLY A 466 -2.60 44.43 29.31
N ALA A 467 -2.06 43.81 30.36
CA ALA A 467 -2.83 43.03 31.32
C ALA A 467 -3.79 43.91 32.12
N VAL A 468 -5.06 43.51 32.29
CA VAL A 468 -5.87 43.81 33.49
C VAL A 468 -6.89 42.67 33.71
N ASN A 469 -6.96 42.27 34.98
CA ASN A 469 -7.77 41.22 35.58
C ASN A 469 -9.09 41.81 36.16
N VAL A 470 -9.98 40.95 36.68
CA VAL A 470 -11.19 41.26 37.50
C VAL A 470 -12.45 41.60 36.67
N GLY A 471 -13.65 41.07 36.91
CA GLY A 471 -14.17 40.24 38.00
C GLY A 471 -15.69 40.06 37.84
N SER A 472 -16.21 39.12 38.63
CA SER A 472 -17.58 38.62 38.70
C SER A 472 -18.63 39.61 39.28
N LYS A 473 -19.91 39.37 38.94
CA LYS A 473 -21.18 39.49 39.72
C LYS A 473 -22.35 39.74 38.74
N SER A 474 -23.32 38.84 38.54
CA SER A 474 -24.41 38.33 39.38
C SER A 474 -25.61 39.28 39.58
N LEU A 475 -26.82 38.66 39.50
CA LEU A 475 -28.17 39.12 39.89
C LEU A 475 -28.81 40.16 38.95
N GLY A 476 -30.07 40.07 38.51
CA GLY A 476 -31.24 39.27 38.87
C GLY A 476 -32.48 40.13 38.56
N GLY A 477 -33.59 39.56 38.08
CA GLY A 477 -34.83 40.33 37.90
C GLY A 477 -35.79 39.82 36.82
N THR A 478 -36.72 38.97 37.26
CA THR A 478 -37.94 38.47 36.60
C THR A 478 -38.88 39.57 36.09
N PHE A 479 -39.65 39.33 35.02
CA PHE A 479 -41.13 39.33 35.02
C PHE A 479 -41.76 38.94 33.65
N ALA A 480 -42.54 37.86 33.70
CA ALA A 480 -43.78 37.53 32.98
C ALA A 480 -43.93 37.73 31.44
N ASN A 481 -44.19 36.64 30.73
CA ASN A 481 -45.57 36.33 30.31
C ASN A 481 -45.77 34.85 29.98
N SER A 482 -46.73 34.27 30.69
CA SER A 482 -47.12 32.86 30.69
C SER A 482 -48.17 32.57 29.61
N SER A 483 -47.71 32.08 28.46
CA SER A 483 -48.51 31.22 27.55
C SER A 483 -47.65 30.47 26.52
N ALA A 484 -46.35 30.79 26.42
CA ALA A 484 -45.38 30.07 25.57
C ALA A 484 -44.54 29.01 26.32
N ALA A 485 -44.69 28.88 27.64
CA ALA A 485 -43.80 28.07 28.48
C ALA A 485 -44.06 26.55 28.47
N ALA A 486 -45.23 26.09 28.00
CA ALA A 486 -45.54 24.66 27.93
C ALA A 486 -45.04 23.97 26.65
N ALA A 487 -44.92 24.71 25.54
CA ALA A 487 -44.34 24.19 24.28
C ALA A 487 -42.80 24.25 24.28
N ALA A 488 -42.22 25.19 25.03
CA ALA A 488 -40.77 25.36 25.14
C ALA A 488 -40.10 24.36 26.11
N SER A 489 -40.79 23.84 27.12
CA SER A 489 -40.19 22.85 28.06
C SER A 489 -40.07 21.45 27.45
N ALA A 490 -40.98 21.07 26.53
CA ALA A 490 -40.87 19.80 25.80
C ALA A 490 -39.70 19.82 24.78
N ALA A 491 -39.40 20.97 24.18
CA ALA A 491 -38.26 21.16 23.28
C ALA A 491 -36.93 21.34 24.03
N ALA A 492 -36.93 22.00 25.20
CA ALA A 492 -35.71 22.25 25.98
C ALA A 492 -35.20 21.03 26.77
N THR A 493 -36.06 20.06 27.08
CA THR A 493 -35.62 18.81 27.74
C THR A 493 -35.00 17.82 26.74
N ILE A 494 -35.22 18.01 25.44
CA ILE A 494 -34.58 17.23 24.37
C ILE A 494 -33.26 17.91 23.91
N ALA A 495 -33.15 19.24 24.05
CA ALA A 495 -31.99 20.01 23.58
C ALA A 495 -30.84 20.17 24.59
N SER A 496 -31.02 19.82 25.87
CA SER A 496 -29.97 20.00 26.90
C SER A 496 -29.01 18.81 27.06
N ALA A 497 -29.26 17.68 26.39
CA ALA A 497 -28.32 16.56 26.32
C ALA A 497 -27.43 16.59 25.06
N ASP A 498 -27.75 17.44 24.08
CA ASP A 498 -27.08 17.50 22.77
C ASP A 498 -25.98 18.59 22.70
N GLY A 499 -25.99 19.55 23.63
CA GLY A 499 -25.06 20.68 23.63
C GLY A 499 -23.63 20.35 24.08
N THR A 500 -23.43 19.32 24.91
CA THR A 500 -22.10 18.91 25.37
C THR A 500 -21.42 17.91 24.43
N LEU A 501 -22.18 17.26 23.54
CA LEU A 501 -21.65 16.32 22.53
C LEU A 501 -21.14 17.04 21.27
N TYR A 502 -21.76 18.17 20.90
CA TYR A 502 -21.30 18.97 19.77
C TYR A 502 -19.89 19.52 20.02
N ASP A 503 -19.60 19.99 21.23
CA ASP A 503 -18.28 20.51 21.60
C ASP A 503 -17.18 19.44 21.54
N GLY A 504 -17.50 18.19 21.90
CA GLY A 504 -16.56 17.07 21.84
C GLY A 504 -16.20 16.64 20.41
N ALA A 505 -17.14 16.71 19.48
CA ALA A 505 -16.91 16.37 18.08
C ALA A 505 -16.15 17.44 17.31
N SER A 506 -16.36 18.72 17.62
CA SER A 506 -15.55 19.83 17.11
C SER A 506 -14.17 19.88 17.77
N ALA A 507 -14.04 19.52 19.05
CA ALA A 507 -12.73 19.39 19.72
C ALA A 507 -11.91 18.20 19.19
N ALA A 508 -12.54 17.04 18.95
CA ALA A 508 -11.89 15.89 18.33
C ALA A 508 -11.42 16.20 16.89
N ARG A 509 -12.20 17.00 16.14
CA ARG A 509 -11.82 17.49 14.81
C ARG A 509 -10.69 18.52 14.83
N ALA A 510 -10.70 19.45 15.78
CA ALA A 510 -9.59 20.39 15.96
C ALA A 510 -8.26 19.69 16.33
N LEU A 511 -8.36 18.47 16.88
CA LEU A 511 -7.23 17.64 17.28
C LEU A 511 -6.90 16.51 16.28
N GLY A 512 -7.64 16.39 15.18
CA GLY A 512 -7.38 15.38 14.13
C GLY A 512 -7.66 13.94 14.54
N LEU A 513 -8.49 13.70 15.56
CA LEU A 513 -8.82 12.35 16.03
C LEU A 513 -9.95 11.73 15.17
N PRO A 514 -9.92 10.41 14.92
CA PRO A 514 -11.01 9.72 14.23
C PRO A 514 -12.31 9.86 15.05
N PRO A 515 -13.48 10.00 14.40
CA PRO A 515 -14.74 10.05 15.12
C PRO A 515 -14.96 8.72 15.87
N PRO A 516 -15.51 8.76 17.09
CA PRO A 516 -15.75 7.55 17.89
C PRO A 516 -16.62 6.54 17.13
N PRO A 517 -16.48 5.23 17.43
CA PRO A 517 -17.22 4.18 16.74
C PRO A 517 -18.73 4.43 16.82
N LEU A 518 -19.38 4.37 15.66
CA LEU A 518 -20.78 4.68 15.47
C LEU A 518 -21.67 3.55 15.98
N ASP A 519 -21.92 3.50 17.28
CA ASP A 519 -23.02 2.72 17.88
C ASP A 519 -24.40 3.42 17.70
N ARG A 520 -24.52 4.28 16.68
CA ARG A 520 -25.72 5.05 16.39
C ARG A 520 -26.49 4.37 15.26
N ARG A 521 -27.78 4.05 15.47
CA ARG A 521 -28.72 3.65 14.39
C ARG A 521 -28.58 4.65 13.24
N ARG A 522 -28.06 4.19 12.09
CA ARG A 522 -27.87 5.02 10.88
C ARG A 522 -29.18 5.70 10.51
N GLY A 523 -29.17 7.03 10.48
CA GLY A 523 -30.33 7.82 10.05
C GLY A 523 -30.46 7.79 8.52
N TRP A 524 -31.62 8.21 8.01
CA TRP A 524 -31.85 8.39 6.56
C TRP A 524 -30.81 9.33 5.91
N LYS A 525 -30.29 10.31 6.66
CA LYS A 525 -29.23 11.21 6.21
C LYS A 525 -27.92 10.46 5.93
N ASP A 526 -27.50 9.58 6.83
CA ASP A 526 -26.27 8.78 6.66
C ASP A 526 -26.39 7.81 5.48
N PHE A 527 -27.58 7.24 5.29
CA PHE A 527 -27.86 6.40 4.13
C PHE A 527 -27.80 7.18 2.82
N ILE A 528 -28.42 8.37 2.75
CA ILE A 528 -28.37 9.23 1.56
C ILE A 528 -26.94 9.69 1.29
N LEU A 529 -26.19 10.10 2.32
CA LEU A 529 -24.79 10.51 2.21
C LEU A 529 -23.94 9.38 1.64
N LEU A 530 -24.08 8.16 2.18
CA LEU A 530 -23.37 6.99 1.69
C LEU A 530 -23.75 6.68 0.22
N ALA A 531 -25.03 6.75 -0.12
CA ALA A 531 -25.50 6.51 -1.49
C ALA A 531 -24.96 7.55 -2.49
N VAL A 532 -24.97 8.83 -2.12
CA VAL A 532 -24.41 9.91 -2.95
C VAL A 532 -22.90 9.74 -3.10
N ALA A 533 -22.18 9.49 -2.00
CA ALA A 533 -20.74 9.23 -2.03
C ALA A 533 -20.40 8.04 -2.93
N PHE A 534 -21.19 6.96 -2.85
CA PHE A 534 -21.04 5.79 -3.69
C PHE A 534 -21.21 6.13 -5.18
N ILE A 535 -22.27 6.85 -5.54
CA ILE A 535 -22.54 7.27 -6.92
C ILE A 535 -21.42 8.19 -7.43
N VAL A 536 -21.07 9.24 -6.67
CA VAL A 536 -20.01 10.18 -7.06
C VAL A 536 -18.68 9.46 -7.28
N THR A 537 -18.32 8.55 -6.38
CA THR A 537 -17.08 7.76 -6.50
C THR A 537 -17.07 6.93 -7.79
N ILE A 538 -18.16 6.24 -8.13
CA ILE A 538 -18.26 5.47 -9.39
C ILE A 538 -18.12 6.37 -10.61
N PHE A 539 -18.83 7.50 -10.64
CA PHE A 539 -18.83 8.40 -11.80
C PHE A 539 -17.47 9.03 -12.07
N MET A 540 -16.66 9.24 -11.03
CA MET A 540 -15.28 9.74 -11.14
C MET A 540 -14.28 8.69 -11.64
N TYR A 541 -14.65 7.41 -11.63
CA TYR A 541 -13.74 6.35 -12.03
C TYR A 541 -13.72 6.17 -13.56
N ALA A 542 -12.68 6.69 -14.23
CA ALA A 542 -12.58 6.65 -15.70
C ALA A 542 -12.67 5.22 -16.30
N LYS A 543 -12.06 4.23 -15.63
CA LYS A 543 -12.13 2.81 -16.05
C LYS A 543 -13.56 2.27 -16.04
N PHE A 544 -14.44 2.77 -15.17
CA PHE A 544 -15.86 2.36 -15.15
C PHE A 544 -16.53 2.67 -16.50
N TRP A 545 -16.31 3.88 -17.03
CA TRP A 545 -16.86 4.29 -18.32
C TRP A 545 -16.27 3.48 -19.48
N TYR A 546 -14.97 3.20 -19.44
CA TYR A 546 -14.29 2.35 -20.42
C TYR A 546 -14.92 0.95 -20.52
N PHE A 547 -15.08 0.25 -19.40
CA PHE A 547 -15.68 -1.08 -19.40
C PHE A 547 -17.18 -1.07 -19.74
N ASN A 548 -17.93 -0.03 -19.35
CA ASN A 548 -19.31 0.15 -19.78
C ASN A 548 -19.41 0.38 -21.29
N MET A 549 -18.49 1.14 -21.88
CA MET A 549 -18.41 1.33 -23.33
C MET A 549 -18.24 -0.02 -24.04
N LEU A 550 -17.32 -0.89 -23.59
CA LEU A 550 -17.11 -2.22 -24.20
C LEU A 550 -18.37 -3.09 -24.18
N VAL A 551 -19.05 -3.17 -23.02
CA VAL A 551 -20.28 -3.96 -22.90
C VAL A 551 -21.40 -3.39 -23.76
N SER A 552 -21.58 -2.05 -23.76
CA SER A 552 -22.59 -1.40 -24.59
C SER A 552 -22.32 -1.59 -26.09
N ALA A 553 -21.05 -1.56 -26.51
CA ALA A 553 -20.64 -1.82 -27.88
C ALA A 553 -20.90 -3.28 -28.29
N SER A 554 -20.64 -4.25 -27.41
CA SER A 554 -20.99 -5.66 -27.65
C SER A 554 -22.49 -5.89 -27.75
N LEU A 555 -23.28 -5.23 -26.89
CA LEU A 555 -24.75 -5.31 -26.94
C LEU A 555 -25.29 -4.71 -28.23
N ALA A 556 -24.80 -3.52 -28.61
CA ALA A 556 -25.11 -2.88 -29.89
C ALA A 556 -24.66 -3.73 -31.09
N GLY A 557 -23.56 -4.49 -30.93
CA GLY A 557 -23.10 -5.52 -31.87
C GLY A 557 -24.20 -6.52 -32.23
N VAL A 558 -24.87 -7.05 -31.21
CA VAL A 558 -25.95 -8.03 -31.36
C VAL A 558 -27.24 -7.39 -31.87
N SER A 559 -27.67 -6.27 -31.26
CA SER A 559 -29.00 -5.71 -31.48
C SER A 559 -29.09 -4.80 -32.70
N VAL A 560 -28.05 -4.01 -32.98
CA VAL A 560 -28.05 -2.96 -34.01
C VAL A 560 -27.24 -3.39 -35.23
N SER A 561 -25.94 -3.62 -35.06
CA SER A 561 -25.05 -3.98 -36.17
C SER A 561 -23.71 -4.52 -35.66
N PRO A 562 -23.11 -5.54 -36.31
CA PRO A 562 -21.81 -6.10 -35.89
C PRO A 562 -20.66 -5.07 -35.89
N PHE A 563 -20.75 -3.99 -36.68
CA PHE A 563 -19.72 -2.96 -36.78
C PHE A 563 -19.37 -2.28 -35.45
N PHE A 564 -20.29 -2.27 -34.47
CA PHE A 564 -20.01 -1.74 -33.13
C PHE A 564 -18.89 -2.50 -32.41
N LEU A 565 -18.52 -3.70 -32.86
CA LEU A 565 -17.35 -4.41 -32.34
C LEU A 565 -16.03 -3.66 -32.54
N VAL A 566 -15.95 -2.70 -33.47
CA VAL A 566 -14.74 -1.88 -33.70
C VAL A 566 -14.27 -1.15 -32.43
N PHE A 567 -15.19 -0.79 -31.54
CA PHE A 567 -14.85 -0.13 -30.27
C PHE A 567 -13.97 -1.01 -29.36
N HIS A 568 -13.94 -2.33 -29.55
CA HIS A 568 -13.05 -3.24 -28.83
C HIS A 568 -11.58 -3.10 -29.25
N PHE A 569 -11.26 -2.40 -30.34
CA PHE A 569 -9.87 -2.07 -30.67
C PHE A 569 -9.22 -1.12 -29.66
N THR A 570 -10.03 -0.40 -28.88
CA THR A 570 -9.52 0.40 -27.74
C THR A 570 -8.79 -0.44 -26.70
N ILE A 571 -9.09 -1.74 -26.60
CA ILE A 571 -8.35 -2.70 -25.74
C ILE A 571 -6.85 -2.73 -26.10
N TYR A 572 -6.52 -2.72 -27.39
CA TYR A 572 -5.12 -2.70 -27.83
C TYR A 572 -4.38 -1.46 -27.32
N PHE A 573 -5.00 -0.28 -27.43
CA PHE A 573 -4.37 0.99 -27.07
C PHE A 573 -4.29 1.22 -25.56
N LEU A 574 -5.28 0.74 -24.79
CA LEU A 574 -5.41 1.06 -23.37
C LEU A 574 -4.89 -0.04 -22.44
N ASP A 575 -4.86 -1.31 -22.87
CA ASP A 575 -4.51 -2.44 -22.00
C ASP A 575 -3.24 -3.20 -22.43
N PHE A 576 -2.90 -3.27 -23.73
CA PHE A 576 -1.66 -3.91 -24.18
C PHE A 576 -0.45 -2.97 -24.07
N ASP A 577 0.71 -3.54 -23.73
CA ASP A 577 1.93 -2.77 -23.45
C ASP A 577 2.39 -1.94 -24.65
N SER A 578 2.35 -2.50 -25.87
CA SER A 578 2.71 -1.79 -27.09
C SER A 578 1.80 -0.59 -27.38
N GLY A 579 0.49 -0.74 -27.16
CA GLY A 579 -0.47 0.34 -27.35
C GLY A 579 -0.37 1.42 -26.29
N LYS A 580 -0.15 1.02 -25.02
CA LYS A 580 0.06 1.95 -23.90
C LYS A 580 1.26 2.87 -24.15
N GLN A 581 2.38 2.34 -24.63
CA GLN A 581 3.55 3.17 -24.94
C GLN A 581 3.23 4.26 -25.99
N LEU A 582 2.43 3.92 -27.00
CA LEU A 582 1.97 4.89 -28.00
C LEU A 582 1.06 5.96 -27.39
N VAL A 583 0.08 5.55 -26.56
CA VAL A 583 -0.84 6.49 -25.89
C VAL A 583 -0.09 7.39 -24.93
N MET A 584 0.86 6.86 -24.16
CA MET A 584 1.72 7.63 -23.25
C MET A 584 2.57 8.66 -24.00
N ALA A 585 3.13 8.30 -25.16
CA ALA A 585 3.89 9.23 -25.99
C ALA A 585 3.03 10.40 -26.46
N ILE A 586 1.79 10.11 -26.90
CA ILE A 586 0.83 11.12 -27.32
C ILE A 586 0.37 11.97 -26.13
N GLN A 587 0.16 11.38 -24.95
CA GLN A 587 -0.26 12.12 -23.75
C GLN A 587 0.83 13.07 -23.24
N ARG A 588 2.10 12.64 -23.25
CA ARG A 588 3.22 13.45 -22.78
C ARG A 588 3.42 14.72 -23.62
N SER A 589 3.33 14.59 -24.94
CA SER A 589 3.49 15.71 -25.87
C SER A 589 2.17 16.29 -26.38
N GLY A 590 1.01 15.84 -25.87
CA GLY A 590 -0.30 16.13 -26.45
C GLY A 590 -0.64 17.61 -26.53
N VAL A 591 -0.31 18.37 -25.47
CA VAL A 591 -0.50 19.83 -25.46
C VAL A 591 0.41 20.52 -26.49
N ASN A 592 1.66 20.06 -26.63
CA ASN A 592 2.59 20.61 -27.61
C ASN A 592 2.15 20.29 -29.05
N ILE A 593 1.66 19.08 -29.29
CA ILE A 593 1.10 18.65 -30.58
C ILE A 593 -0.14 19.48 -30.90
N LEU A 594 -1.05 19.68 -29.92
CA LEU A 594 -2.25 20.50 -30.10
C LEU A 594 -1.89 21.96 -30.42
N ASN A 595 -0.94 22.55 -29.69
CA ASN A 595 -0.48 23.91 -29.95
C ASN A 595 0.14 24.05 -31.35
N THR A 596 0.92 23.06 -31.77
CA THR A 596 1.50 23.01 -33.13
C THR A 596 0.42 22.86 -34.19
N PHE A 597 -0.62 22.07 -33.93
CA PHE A 597 -1.79 21.94 -34.79
C PHE A 597 -2.60 23.23 -34.91
N VAL A 598 -2.83 23.93 -33.79
CA VAL A 598 -3.47 25.25 -33.82
C VAL A 598 -2.63 26.23 -34.66
N LEU A 599 -1.31 26.24 -34.49
CA LEU A 599 -0.41 27.06 -35.32
C LEU A 599 -0.50 26.69 -36.80
N ALA A 600 -0.54 25.41 -37.13
CA ALA A 600 -0.68 24.91 -38.50
C ALA A 600 -2.02 25.34 -39.13
N VAL A 601 -3.12 25.23 -38.38
CA VAL A 601 -4.46 25.70 -38.82
C VAL A 601 -4.48 27.21 -39.02
N LEU A 602 -3.86 27.98 -38.13
CA LEU A 602 -3.72 29.44 -38.29
C LEU A 602 -2.90 29.80 -39.52
N ALA A 603 -1.80 29.08 -39.79
CA ALA A 603 -1.02 29.25 -41.00
C ALA A 603 -1.90 28.96 -42.24
N ILE A 604 -2.55 27.80 -42.32
CA ILE A 604 -3.45 27.45 -43.43
C ILE A 604 -4.55 28.51 -43.62
N TYR A 605 -5.13 29.02 -42.53
CA TYR A 605 -6.13 30.09 -42.57
C TYR A 605 -5.59 31.36 -43.25
N THR A 606 -4.36 31.77 -42.93
CA THR A 606 -3.75 32.94 -43.60
C THR A 606 -3.57 32.71 -45.11
N PHE A 607 -3.15 31.51 -45.51
CA PHE A 607 -3.05 31.16 -46.93
C PHE A 607 -4.43 31.14 -47.60
N ALA A 608 -5.47 30.62 -46.93
CA ALA A 608 -6.83 30.63 -47.45
C ALA A 608 -7.40 32.04 -47.65
N VAL A 609 -7.11 32.97 -46.72
CA VAL A 609 -7.48 34.38 -46.86
C VAL A 609 -6.81 35.01 -48.08
N VAL A 610 -5.51 34.77 -48.28
CA VAL A 610 -4.78 35.29 -49.45
C VAL A 610 -5.33 34.70 -50.74
N THR A 611 -5.61 33.40 -50.80
CA THR A 611 -6.24 32.78 -51.97
C THR A 611 -7.60 33.38 -52.29
N PHE A 612 -8.46 33.57 -51.29
CA PHE A 612 -9.79 34.13 -51.48
C PHE A 612 -9.76 35.60 -51.94
N LEU A 613 -8.81 36.40 -51.45
CA LEU A 613 -8.73 37.83 -51.77
C LEU A 613 -7.95 38.12 -53.06
N ALA A 614 -6.87 37.38 -53.33
CA ALA A 614 -5.93 37.69 -54.41
C ALA A 614 -6.04 36.75 -55.63
N PHE A 615 -6.49 35.51 -55.44
CA PHE A 615 -6.49 34.46 -56.47
C PHE A 615 -7.89 33.93 -56.80
N LYS A 616 -8.96 34.50 -56.23
CA LYS A 616 -10.34 34.20 -56.62
C LYS A 616 -10.63 34.79 -58.00
N GLU A 617 -10.76 33.93 -59.01
CA GLU A 617 -11.25 34.31 -60.34
C GLU A 617 -12.75 33.99 -60.45
N PRO A 618 -13.54 34.82 -61.17
CA PRO A 618 -14.93 34.50 -61.44
C PRO A 618 -15.00 33.20 -62.27
N THR A 619 -15.79 32.25 -61.78
CA THR A 619 -16.07 30.95 -62.38
C THR A 619 -16.87 31.11 -63.68
N ASP A 620 -16.23 31.63 -64.72
CA ASP A 620 -16.69 31.42 -66.09
C ASP A 620 -16.32 29.98 -66.46
N ALA A 621 -17.35 29.15 -66.65
CA ALA A 621 -17.32 27.69 -66.68
C ALA A 621 -16.47 27.03 -67.79
N ASP A 622 -15.56 27.73 -68.45
CA ASP A 622 -14.78 27.19 -69.59
C ASP A 622 -13.26 27.50 -69.56
N LYS A 623 -12.69 28.03 -68.47
CA LYS A 623 -11.23 28.02 -68.24
C LYS A 623 -10.89 27.65 -66.81
N GLY A 624 -10.49 26.40 -66.59
CA GLY A 624 -10.26 25.77 -65.29
C GLY A 624 -9.03 26.25 -64.51
N ASP A 625 -8.66 27.53 -64.58
CA ASP A 625 -7.40 28.03 -64.02
C ASP A 625 -7.53 28.62 -62.59
N GLY A 626 -8.75 28.78 -62.07
CA GLY A 626 -9.02 29.33 -60.73
C GLY A 626 -9.32 28.26 -59.66
N PRO A 627 -9.12 28.57 -58.36
CA PRO A 627 -9.47 27.65 -57.28
C PRO A 627 -11.00 27.43 -57.23
N PRO A 628 -11.51 26.18 -57.08
CA PRO A 628 -12.93 25.84 -57.19
C PRO A 628 -13.71 26.20 -55.91
N CYS A 629 -13.47 27.38 -55.35
CA CYS A 629 -14.10 27.85 -54.13
C CYS A 629 -14.79 29.19 -54.36
N ASP A 630 -16.12 29.16 -54.51
CA ASP A 630 -16.93 30.36 -54.71
C ASP A 630 -17.10 31.17 -53.41
N THR A 631 -17.16 30.46 -52.28
CA THR A 631 -17.30 31.03 -50.93
C THR A 631 -16.03 30.92 -50.10
N PHE A 632 -15.83 31.83 -49.15
CA PHE A 632 -14.69 31.75 -48.23
C PHE A 632 -14.71 30.44 -47.42
N TYR A 633 -15.89 29.93 -47.06
CA TYR A 633 -16.04 28.64 -46.38
C TYR A 633 -15.51 27.47 -47.23
N GLN A 634 -15.87 27.42 -48.53
CA GLN A 634 -15.32 26.42 -49.45
C GLN A 634 -13.81 26.59 -49.63
N CYS A 635 -13.30 27.83 -49.69
CA CYS A 635 -11.87 28.11 -49.82
C CYS A 635 -11.08 27.64 -48.60
N MET A 636 -11.58 27.95 -47.40
CA MET A 636 -11.00 27.49 -46.13
C MET A 636 -11.07 25.96 -46.02
N GLY A 637 -12.20 25.33 -46.33
CA GLY A 637 -12.35 23.88 -46.29
C GLY A 637 -11.42 23.16 -47.27
N ALA A 638 -11.28 23.70 -48.48
CA ALA A 638 -10.37 23.16 -49.49
C ALA A 638 -8.90 23.32 -49.07
N HIS A 639 -8.50 24.51 -48.59
CA HIS A 639 -7.17 24.74 -48.03
C HIS A 639 -6.87 23.88 -46.80
N MET A 640 -7.86 23.60 -45.96
CA MET A 640 -7.68 22.70 -44.82
C MET A 640 -7.40 21.27 -45.29
N LEU A 641 -8.17 20.78 -46.27
CA LEU A 641 -8.02 19.43 -46.79
C LEU A 641 -6.70 19.24 -47.56
N THR A 642 -6.41 20.12 -48.52
CA THR A 642 -5.21 20.02 -49.38
C THR A 642 -3.95 20.54 -48.68
N GLY A 643 -4.08 21.56 -47.84
CA GLY A 643 -2.98 22.12 -47.07
C GLY A 643 -2.44 21.16 -46.01
N ILE A 644 -3.30 20.43 -45.30
CA ILE A 644 -2.84 19.38 -44.36
C ILE A 644 -2.16 18.22 -45.10
N MET A 645 -2.61 17.90 -46.31
CA MET A 645 -1.93 16.92 -47.16
C MET A 645 -0.58 17.42 -47.69
N GLY A 646 -0.29 18.71 -47.53
CA GLY A 646 0.98 19.34 -47.88
C GLY A 646 1.11 19.74 -49.34
N ASP A 647 0.01 19.67 -50.10
CA ASP A 647 -0.04 20.02 -51.51
C ASP A 647 -1.30 20.85 -51.82
N ILE A 648 -1.11 22.17 -51.94
CA ILE A 648 -2.17 23.09 -52.33
C ILE A 648 -2.24 23.30 -53.84
N SER A 649 -1.38 22.68 -54.67
CA SER A 649 -1.44 22.85 -56.13
C SER A 649 -2.72 22.25 -56.71
N ALA A 650 -3.19 21.16 -56.10
CA ALA A 650 -4.46 20.51 -56.39
C ALA A 650 -5.67 21.46 -56.24
N LEU A 651 -5.55 22.50 -55.41
CA LEU A 651 -6.60 23.51 -55.27
C LEU A 651 -6.83 24.27 -56.57
N PHE A 652 -5.80 24.42 -57.40
CA PHE A 652 -5.91 25.26 -58.59
C PHE A 652 -6.03 24.44 -59.89
N ASN A 653 -6.55 23.21 -59.81
CA ASN A 653 -6.76 22.28 -60.94
C ASN A 653 -5.53 22.11 -61.84
N SER A 654 -4.35 22.25 -61.25
CA SER A 654 -3.07 22.19 -61.94
C SER A 654 -2.19 21.15 -61.27
N ASP A 655 -1.64 20.23 -62.05
CA ASP A 655 -0.49 19.46 -61.59
C ASP A 655 0.65 20.42 -61.23
N LEU A 656 1.56 20.00 -60.38
CA LEU A 656 2.69 20.82 -59.91
C LEU A 656 3.43 21.52 -61.07
N TRP A 657 3.45 20.89 -62.25
CA TRP A 657 4.09 21.38 -63.48
C TRP A 657 3.25 22.39 -64.28
N ASP A 658 1.92 22.36 -64.18
CA ASP A 658 1.02 23.33 -64.83
C ASP A 658 0.91 24.64 -64.04
N THR A 659 1.38 24.65 -62.79
CA THR A 659 1.47 25.88 -61.98
C THR A 659 2.60 26.81 -62.41
N VAL A 660 3.58 26.34 -63.19
CA VAL A 660 4.74 27.12 -63.62
C VAL A 660 4.47 27.68 -65.02
N PRO A 661 4.42 29.00 -65.21
CA PRO A 661 4.18 29.56 -66.54
C PRO A 661 5.34 29.26 -67.51
N GLU A 662 4.99 28.95 -68.76
CA GLU A 662 5.95 28.62 -69.82
C GLU A 662 6.88 29.82 -70.18
N GLN A 663 6.42 31.06 -69.92
CA GLN A 663 7.18 32.28 -70.19
C GLN A 663 7.12 33.29 -69.02
N VAL A 664 8.23 33.99 -68.80
CA VAL A 664 8.39 34.96 -67.69
C VAL A 664 7.62 36.28 -67.92
N ASN A 665 7.06 36.53 -69.12
CA ASN A 665 6.49 37.84 -69.46
C ASN A 665 5.00 37.83 -69.81
N THR A 666 4.30 36.70 -69.71
CA THR A 666 2.92 36.58 -70.21
C THR A 666 1.86 36.77 -69.12
N ASP A 667 2.05 36.29 -67.87
CA ASP A 667 1.06 36.42 -66.78
C ASP A 667 1.68 36.55 -65.37
N GLY A 668 1.78 37.79 -64.86
CA GLY A 668 2.33 38.06 -63.52
C GLY A 668 1.53 37.47 -62.35
N ARG A 669 0.21 37.24 -62.54
CA ARG A 669 -0.64 36.58 -61.52
C ARG A 669 -0.33 35.09 -61.40
N GLN A 670 -0.08 34.41 -62.52
CA GLN A 670 0.29 32.99 -62.52
C GLN A 670 1.64 32.79 -61.83
N GLN A 671 2.61 33.68 -62.06
CA GLN A 671 3.90 33.67 -61.36
C GLN A 671 3.76 33.89 -59.85
N ALA A 672 2.91 34.84 -59.44
CA ALA A 672 2.62 35.08 -58.04
C ALA A 672 1.98 33.84 -57.38
N ARG A 673 1.10 33.13 -58.09
CA ARG A 673 0.52 31.85 -57.66
C ARG A 673 1.61 30.77 -57.52
N THR A 674 2.52 30.62 -58.48
CA THR A 674 3.63 29.65 -58.39
C THR A 674 4.47 29.89 -57.14
N ILE A 675 4.88 31.15 -56.89
CA ILE A 675 5.69 31.52 -55.72
C ILE A 675 4.91 31.26 -54.42
N PHE A 676 3.62 31.55 -54.40
CA PHE A 676 2.75 31.33 -53.26
C PHE A 676 2.59 29.84 -52.91
N VAL A 677 2.39 28.99 -53.92
CA VAL A 677 2.33 27.52 -53.76
C VAL A 677 3.68 26.97 -53.28
N LEU A 678 4.79 27.42 -53.86
CA LEU A 678 6.15 27.04 -53.42
C LEU A 678 6.45 27.47 -51.99
N PHE A 679 6.00 28.67 -51.60
CA PHE A 679 6.17 29.19 -50.24
C PHE A 679 5.38 28.36 -49.22
N PHE A 680 4.14 27.98 -49.56
CA PHE A 680 3.36 27.04 -48.76
C PHE A 680 4.06 25.69 -48.63
N PHE A 681 4.50 25.11 -49.77
CA PHE A 681 5.20 23.83 -49.80
C PHE A 681 6.43 23.86 -48.88
N MET A 682 7.22 24.94 -48.93
CA MET A 682 8.41 25.08 -48.09
C MET A 682 8.06 25.14 -46.61
N ILE A 683 7.10 25.99 -46.22
CA ILE A 683 6.70 26.14 -44.82
C ILE A 683 6.08 24.84 -44.29
N TRP A 684 5.16 24.23 -45.03
CA TRP A 684 4.48 23.03 -44.58
C TRP A 684 5.44 21.84 -44.46
N ASN A 685 6.16 21.51 -45.54
CA ASN A 685 6.94 20.28 -45.59
C ASN A 685 8.26 20.38 -44.82
N PHE A 686 8.97 21.52 -44.89
CA PHE A 686 10.27 21.64 -44.20
C PHE A 686 10.15 22.12 -42.76
N VAL A 687 9.12 22.90 -42.42
CA VAL A 687 8.98 23.47 -41.07
C VAL A 687 7.88 22.76 -40.28
N LEU A 688 6.60 22.97 -40.62
CA LEU A 688 5.48 22.52 -39.78
C LEU A 688 5.41 20.98 -39.64
N SER A 689 5.50 20.24 -40.74
CA SER A 689 5.44 18.77 -40.74
C SER A 689 6.63 18.13 -39.99
N ASN A 690 7.84 18.66 -40.19
CA ASN A 690 9.03 18.21 -39.46
C ASN A 690 8.97 18.52 -37.97
N ILE A 691 8.36 19.65 -37.56
CA ILE A 691 8.12 19.94 -36.14
C ILE A 691 7.17 18.90 -35.53
N PHE A 692 6.10 18.52 -36.22
CA PHE A 692 5.18 17.47 -35.74
C PHE A 692 5.88 16.13 -35.50
N VAL A 693 6.64 15.65 -36.49
CA VAL A 693 7.39 14.39 -36.36
C VAL A 693 8.45 14.50 -35.26
N GLY A 694 9.13 15.66 -35.16
CA GLY A 694 10.12 15.92 -34.11
C GLY A 694 9.54 15.88 -32.70
N LEU A 695 8.35 16.45 -32.47
CA LEU A 695 7.67 16.43 -31.16
C LEU A 695 7.26 15.02 -30.74
N ILE A 696 6.81 14.19 -31.69
CA ILE A 696 6.47 12.79 -31.43
C ILE A 696 7.74 11.99 -31.13
N ALA A 697 8.80 12.17 -31.92
CA ALA A 697 10.09 11.50 -31.69
C ALA A 697 10.69 11.85 -30.33
N SER A 698 10.65 13.13 -29.94
CA SER A 698 11.10 13.58 -28.61
C SER A 698 10.30 12.94 -27.47
N ALA A 699 8.98 12.70 -27.65
CA ALA A 699 8.17 12.01 -26.66
C ALA A 699 8.61 10.56 -26.45
N PHE A 700 8.92 9.83 -27.54
CA PHE A 700 9.43 8.46 -27.47
C PHE A 700 10.83 8.39 -26.88
N GLU A 701 11.69 9.36 -27.18
CA GLU A 701 13.01 9.48 -26.57
C GLU A 701 12.90 9.66 -25.06
N ALA A 702 12.03 10.57 -24.60
CA ALA A 702 11.80 10.79 -23.18
C ALA A 702 11.25 9.54 -22.45
N ILE A 703 10.33 8.79 -23.07
CA ILE A 703 9.84 7.52 -22.50
C ILE A 703 10.98 6.49 -22.36
N ARG A 704 11.88 6.41 -23.34
CA ARG A 704 13.03 5.51 -23.27
C ARG A 704 14.00 5.93 -22.17
N ASP A 705 14.23 7.23 -22.02
CA ASP A 705 15.10 7.76 -20.97
C ASP A 705 14.53 7.53 -19.56
N ASP A 706 13.22 7.62 -19.39
CA ASP A 706 12.55 7.24 -18.14
C ASP A 706 12.79 5.75 -17.81
N GLN A 707 12.62 4.85 -18.80
CA GLN A 707 12.86 3.40 -18.62
C GLN A 707 14.33 3.10 -18.31
N ASN A 708 15.26 3.80 -18.98
CA ASN A 708 16.69 3.70 -18.69
C ASN A 708 17.00 4.18 -17.27
N THR A 709 16.36 5.26 -16.80
CA THR A 709 16.52 5.80 -15.45
C THR A 709 16.04 4.80 -14.40
N ILE A 710 14.86 4.20 -14.59
CA ILE A 710 14.32 3.15 -13.72
C ILE A 710 15.27 1.94 -13.65
N THR A 711 15.77 1.49 -14.80
CA THR A 711 16.67 0.33 -14.89
C THR A 711 18.02 0.63 -14.24
N SER A 712 18.60 1.80 -14.51
CA SER A 712 19.87 2.23 -13.91
C SER A 712 19.77 2.36 -12.40
N ASP A 713 18.70 2.98 -11.88
CA ASP A 713 18.50 3.12 -10.44
C ASP A 713 18.27 1.76 -9.77
N ARG A 714 17.52 0.83 -10.38
CA ARG A 714 17.34 -0.54 -9.85
C ARG A 714 18.66 -1.29 -9.71
N LEU A 715 19.59 -1.10 -10.65
CA LEU A 715 20.89 -1.79 -10.65
C LEU A 715 21.94 -1.11 -9.77
N SER A 716 21.81 0.20 -9.52
CA SER A 716 22.84 0.98 -8.83
C SER A 716 22.47 1.39 -7.40
N LYS A 717 21.19 1.40 -7.02
CA LYS A 717 20.71 1.87 -5.72
C LYS A 717 19.66 0.95 -5.13
N CYS A 718 19.65 0.84 -3.80
CA CYS A 718 18.60 0.10 -3.10
C CYS A 718 17.25 0.83 -3.23
N LEU A 719 16.16 0.09 -3.45
CA LEU A 719 14.81 0.66 -3.56
C LEU A 719 14.35 1.28 -2.24
N ILE A 720 14.69 0.67 -1.11
CA ILE A 720 14.24 1.06 0.24
C ILE A 720 15.08 2.20 0.81
N CYS A 721 16.38 1.98 1.01
CA CYS A 721 17.25 3.00 1.63
C CYS A 721 17.85 4.01 0.65
N SER A 722 17.72 3.81 -0.66
CA SER A 722 18.32 4.69 -1.69
C SER A 722 19.84 4.86 -1.60
N GLN A 723 20.55 3.97 -0.89
CA GLN A 723 22.02 3.94 -0.87
C GLN A 723 22.58 3.23 -2.10
N ASP A 724 23.76 3.67 -2.54
CA ASP A 724 24.44 3.15 -3.72
C ASP A 724 25.03 1.75 -3.47
N MET A 725 24.94 0.90 -4.50
CA MET A 725 25.51 -0.44 -4.58
C MET A 725 27.00 -0.47 -4.17
N TYR A 726 27.77 0.54 -4.57
CA TYR A 726 29.20 0.64 -4.29
C TYR A 726 29.49 0.56 -2.79
N LEU A 727 28.68 1.24 -1.96
CA LEU A 727 28.85 1.27 -0.51
C LEU A 727 28.75 -0.12 0.12
N PHE A 728 27.84 -0.96 -0.40
CA PHE A 728 27.64 -2.32 0.08
C PHE A 728 28.75 -3.26 -0.40
N ASN A 729 29.13 -3.18 -1.67
CA ASN A 729 30.17 -4.03 -2.24
C ASN A 729 31.56 -3.75 -1.62
N GLU A 730 31.81 -2.51 -1.17
CA GLU A 730 33.06 -2.16 -0.50
C GLU A 730 33.09 -2.61 0.97
N LYS A 731 31.98 -2.40 1.70
CA LYS A 731 31.97 -2.50 3.18
C LYS A 731 31.42 -3.80 3.74
N ILE A 732 30.65 -4.57 2.97
CA ILE A 732 29.83 -5.69 3.48
C ILE A 732 30.14 -6.98 2.71
N GLN A 733 30.33 -8.07 3.45
CA GLN A 733 30.44 -9.41 2.87
C GLN A 733 29.07 -9.84 2.33
N GLY A 734 29.03 -10.33 1.08
CA GLY A 734 27.78 -10.61 0.35
C GLY A 734 27.31 -9.47 -0.58
N GLY A 735 27.84 -8.26 -0.38
CA GLY A 735 27.62 -7.11 -1.26
C GLY A 735 26.16 -6.67 -1.35
N PHE A 736 25.84 -6.01 -2.47
CA PHE A 736 24.53 -5.41 -2.69
C PHE A 736 23.39 -6.41 -2.93
N GLU A 737 23.67 -7.55 -3.56
CA GLU A 737 22.66 -8.57 -3.86
C GLU A 737 22.08 -9.18 -2.57
N GLU A 738 22.94 -9.49 -1.60
CA GLU A 738 22.49 -9.98 -0.31
C GLU A 738 21.67 -8.93 0.45
N HIS A 739 22.07 -7.66 0.37
CA HIS A 739 21.34 -6.54 0.98
C HIS A 739 19.90 -6.44 0.45
N ILE A 740 19.68 -6.45 -0.87
CA ILE A 740 18.33 -6.30 -1.45
C ILE A 740 17.46 -7.55 -1.26
N LEU A 741 18.05 -8.74 -1.11
CA LEU A 741 17.30 -9.99 -0.97
C LEU A 741 16.95 -10.33 0.49
N LYS A 742 17.87 -10.09 1.42
CA LYS A 742 17.72 -10.49 2.83
C LYS A 742 17.35 -9.34 3.76
N GLN A 743 17.94 -8.15 3.56
CA GLN A 743 17.75 -7.02 4.47
C GLN A 743 16.62 -6.11 3.97
N HIS A 744 16.72 -5.60 2.74
CA HIS A 744 15.84 -4.58 2.17
C HIS A 744 14.99 -5.15 1.02
N ASN A 745 14.37 -6.31 1.27
CA ASN A 745 13.43 -6.90 0.33
C ASN A 745 12.06 -6.24 0.45
N ALA A 746 11.62 -5.59 -0.62
CA ALA A 746 10.36 -4.85 -0.67
C ALA A 746 9.12 -5.68 -0.28
N LEU A 747 9.13 -7.00 -0.53
CA LEU A 747 8.01 -7.88 -0.15
C LEU A 747 7.87 -8.00 1.36
N TRP A 748 8.96 -7.99 2.12
CA TRP A 748 8.87 -8.00 3.59
C TRP A 748 8.19 -6.74 4.12
N TYR A 749 8.40 -5.59 3.48
CA TYR A 749 7.70 -4.35 3.82
C TYR A 749 6.19 -4.43 3.49
N VAL A 750 5.80 -5.09 2.38
CA VAL A 750 4.38 -5.39 2.11
C VAL A 750 3.79 -6.26 3.22
N PHE A 751 4.46 -7.34 3.58
CA PHE A 751 3.97 -8.25 4.62
C PHE A 751 3.94 -7.59 6.00
N PHE A 752 4.87 -6.70 6.30
CA PHE A 752 4.87 -5.91 7.52
C PHE A 752 3.68 -4.95 7.60
N LEU A 753 3.37 -4.24 6.51
CA LEU A 753 2.18 -3.38 6.45
C LEU A 753 0.88 -4.19 6.57
N HIS A 754 0.81 -5.38 5.96
CA HIS A 754 -0.33 -6.28 6.13
C HIS A 754 -0.45 -6.77 7.58
N HIS A 755 0.66 -7.15 8.21
CA HIS A 755 0.72 -7.51 9.63
C HIS A 755 0.21 -6.38 10.54
N LEU A 756 0.69 -5.15 10.34
CA LEU A 756 0.20 -3.98 11.09
C LEU A 756 -1.32 -3.79 10.99
N ARG A 757 -1.92 -4.07 9.82
CA ARG A 757 -3.38 -3.97 9.64
C ARG A 757 -4.16 -5.13 10.25
N ALA A 758 -3.52 -6.29 10.43
CA ALA A 758 -4.13 -7.48 11.02
C ALA A 758 -4.02 -7.50 12.56
N THR A 759 -3.00 -6.86 13.13
CA THR A 759 -2.75 -6.78 14.56
C THR A 759 -3.60 -5.68 15.22
N ALA A 760 -4.11 -5.97 16.42
CA ALA A 760 -4.87 -5.01 17.21
C ALA A 760 -3.98 -3.85 17.69
N VAL A 761 -4.58 -2.70 17.98
CA VAL A 761 -3.80 -1.49 18.32
C VAL A 761 -3.10 -1.63 19.67
N GLU A 762 -3.72 -2.40 20.56
CA GLU A 762 -3.25 -2.70 21.91
C GLU A 762 -2.03 -3.63 21.91
N ASP A 763 -1.88 -4.48 20.89
CA ASP A 763 -0.82 -5.49 20.78
C ASP A 763 0.43 -4.98 20.06
N TYR A 764 0.46 -3.70 19.63
CA TYR A 764 1.59 -3.16 18.90
C TYR A 764 2.83 -2.99 19.78
N THR A 765 3.94 -3.56 19.33
CA THR A 765 5.29 -3.24 19.84
C THR A 765 5.59 -1.75 19.70
N GLY A 766 6.66 -1.27 20.35
CA GLY A 766 7.05 0.14 20.24
C GLY A 766 7.34 0.54 18.79
N ALA A 767 7.97 -0.33 17.99
CA ALA A 767 8.32 -0.06 16.59
C ALA A 767 7.08 -0.01 15.69
N GLU A 768 6.17 -0.97 15.85
CA GLU A 768 4.92 -1.02 15.12
C GLU A 768 4.05 0.20 15.42
N SER A 769 3.97 0.61 16.69
CA SER A 769 3.26 1.81 17.13
C SER A 769 3.81 3.08 16.47
N VAL A 770 5.13 3.19 16.30
CA VAL A 770 5.77 4.33 15.62
C VAL A 770 5.40 4.37 14.14
N VAL A 771 5.47 3.24 13.44
CA VAL A 771 5.10 3.18 12.02
C VAL A 771 3.63 3.51 11.84
N ARG A 772 2.75 2.92 12.66
CA ARG A 772 1.32 3.22 12.65
C ARG A 772 1.05 4.70 12.87
N ALA A 773 1.67 5.30 13.88
CA ALA A 773 1.53 6.72 14.18
C ALA A 773 2.02 7.61 13.02
N VAL A 774 3.09 7.24 12.31
CA VAL A 774 3.57 7.98 11.12
C VAL A 774 2.55 7.90 9.99
N LEU A 775 2.00 6.71 9.72
CA LEU A 775 1.00 6.52 8.66
C LEU A 775 -0.31 7.28 8.95
N ASP A 776 -0.78 7.25 10.20
CA ASP A 776 -2.05 7.89 10.59
C ASP A 776 -1.92 9.43 10.69
N ASN A 777 -0.77 9.95 11.15
CA ASN A 777 -0.56 11.40 11.33
C ASN A 777 0.10 12.09 10.12
N ALA A 778 0.36 11.38 9.03
CA ALA A 778 0.97 11.97 7.84
C ALA A 778 0.08 13.06 7.24
N LYS A 779 0.57 14.31 7.26
CA LYS A 779 -0.12 15.46 6.66
C LYS A 779 0.22 15.62 5.18
N THR A 780 1.43 15.27 4.82
CA THR A 780 1.92 15.27 3.44
C THR A 780 2.24 13.86 2.99
N THR A 781 2.25 13.62 1.67
CA THR A 781 2.69 12.34 1.10
C THR A 781 4.13 12.02 1.51
N THR A 782 5.00 13.03 1.58
CA THR A 782 6.39 12.88 2.03
C THR A 782 6.54 12.38 3.46
N ASP A 783 5.61 12.74 4.36
CA ASP A 783 5.66 12.30 5.76
C ASP A 783 5.45 10.79 5.89
N LYS A 784 4.63 10.19 5.00
CA LYS A 784 4.37 8.75 4.99
C LYS A 784 5.63 7.92 4.78
N GLY A 785 6.62 8.42 4.05
CA GLY A 785 7.88 7.72 3.76
C GLY A 785 8.93 7.78 4.88
N THR A 786 8.69 8.57 5.95
CA THR A 786 9.73 8.89 6.95
C THR A 786 10.15 7.72 7.85
N TRP A 787 9.28 6.72 8.01
CA TRP A 787 9.57 5.52 8.78
C TRP A 787 10.45 4.51 8.04
N LEU A 788 10.59 4.63 6.71
CA LEU A 788 11.55 3.84 5.95
C LEU A 788 12.99 4.30 6.27
N PRO A 789 13.99 3.39 6.22
CA PRO A 789 15.39 3.70 6.53
C PRO A 789 16.06 4.46 5.37
N VAL A 790 15.54 5.63 5.02
CA VAL A 790 16.08 6.44 3.91
C VAL A 790 17.50 6.89 4.24
N SER A 791 18.42 6.61 3.33
CA SER A 791 19.86 6.87 3.44
C SER A 791 20.55 6.18 4.62
N LYS A 792 19.91 5.17 5.24
CA LYS A 792 20.48 4.40 6.34
C LYS A 792 20.30 2.91 6.11
N SER A 793 21.22 2.10 6.63
CA SER A 793 21.07 0.65 6.67
C SER A 793 21.86 0.13 7.87
N LEU A 794 21.29 -0.84 8.56
CA LEU A 794 21.89 -1.39 9.77
C LEU A 794 23.25 -2.03 9.46
N ALA A 795 23.35 -2.74 8.33
CA ALA A 795 24.58 -3.37 7.86
C ALA A 795 25.74 -2.38 7.64
N VAL A 796 25.48 -1.21 7.05
CA VAL A 796 26.52 -0.19 6.83
C VAL A 796 26.93 0.44 8.15
N MET A 797 25.97 0.69 9.05
CA MET A 797 26.26 1.22 10.39
C MET A 797 27.15 0.26 11.19
N HIS A 798 26.83 -1.02 11.20
CA HIS A 798 27.66 -2.05 11.84
C HIS A 798 29.06 -2.15 11.24
N ALA A 799 29.18 -2.13 9.91
CA ALA A 799 30.48 -2.16 9.25
C ALA A 799 31.34 -0.95 9.64
N ALA A 800 30.73 0.23 9.77
CA ALA A 800 31.41 1.44 10.23
C ALA A 800 31.83 1.36 11.70
N GLU A 801 30.97 0.84 12.59
CA GLU A 801 31.31 0.62 14.01
C GLU A 801 32.45 -0.37 14.18
N LEU A 802 32.44 -1.49 13.45
CA LEU A 802 33.51 -2.48 13.46
C LEU A 802 34.83 -1.91 12.94
N ALA A 803 34.79 -1.07 11.91
CA ALA A 803 35.96 -0.36 11.41
C ALA A 803 36.52 0.62 12.46
N ALA A 804 35.66 1.40 13.10
CA ALA A 804 36.05 2.34 14.16
C ALA A 804 36.65 1.60 15.38
N ALA A 805 36.09 0.44 15.76
CA ALA A 805 36.63 -0.39 16.84
C ALA A 805 38.02 -0.94 16.52
N ARG A 806 38.31 -1.26 15.25
CA ARG A 806 39.65 -1.70 14.80
C ARG A 806 40.67 -0.57 14.83
N GLU A 807 40.27 0.66 14.48
CA GLU A 807 41.13 1.85 14.50
C GLU A 807 41.35 2.41 15.93
N GLY A 808 40.39 2.20 16.83
CA GLY A 808 40.45 2.62 18.24
C GLY A 808 41.10 1.64 19.21
N GLY A 809 41.63 0.50 18.74
CA GLY A 809 42.42 -0.43 19.56
C GLY A 809 43.70 0.24 20.10
N PRO A 810 44.20 -0.14 21.29
CA PRO A 810 45.10 0.69 22.09
C PRO A 810 46.39 1.01 21.32
N ALA A 811 46.57 2.28 20.99
CA ALA A 811 47.87 2.82 20.67
C ALA A 811 48.73 2.81 21.95
N GLY A 812 49.65 1.84 22.03
CA GLY A 812 50.83 1.92 22.91
C GLY A 812 50.73 1.18 24.24
N SER A 813 51.60 0.18 24.34
CA SER A 813 52.23 -0.38 25.54
C SER A 813 52.60 0.62 26.63
#